data_AF-A0A8H7VTC7-F1
#
_entry.id   AF-A0A8H7VTC7-F1
#
_cell.length_a   1.000
_cell.length_b   1.000
_cell.length_c   1.000
_cell.angle_alpha   90.00
_cell.angle_beta   90.00
_cell.angle_gamma   90.00
#
_symmetry.space_group_name_H-M   'P 1'
#
loop_
_entity.id
_entity.type
_entity.pdbx_description
1 polymer ?
#
loop_
_entity_poly.entity_id
_entity_poly.type
_entity_poly.pdbx_seq_one_letter_code
_entity_poly.pdbx_strand_id
1 'polypeptide(L)'
;MEQFTIITADTKSAWQPTPGSSSSTYSPLTPFVDEMQQLSNALEDNAWRDLSQSSRLAFHNAKYDQAIDASTLALENLTRALVAILDIRAASHGKKAEFTQGLRDAFKMIEHVPTLSAGYLRAGNLYAIRGKQVDAERIYEQGLRAVSPVLDQAGYSLLSEHKEAAKAQQEQRINFVHFPIEICAHIFSYLSMDTLFGCMSVSRLWRDTILQCASAWYQIELSASSKYAASMYYHFGSLSRHVRSMSLDLSWSCPPNRIPSQLVNGGFTNLRYKVSSEELSMTLQQIGSTLTSLLLEYALYTPVSLGSILSMCPKLTELKYCGSRFPNVHDGSSFPPASGLLSLYLNAHDITDSDLEAVLRCCPKLRNLAVYGCEPEGMRIIDRYCNDLQQLRFNSLHGRSSISRSIATKGLRVVDIGDVEGSTAQYLADMLRKGDKHTLEELYMAMHEQPGPSRQWRDLLSNFDTQRLVKFGCKVKHSMHTIVAGLIRQSRTLQDISFWDSELISIDIFDAMITLPRLHRLHLATIDEISDAGIRHFFNSHIAFGYSSPLRAFELEYILDLTNPALSMLADILTLQYLRLCDCDEITTSGMTRFSEKLSLSNSLINLELCKMDCVNDKVIRALSGISSLQHMKMMCLDNVTDQGVWDILDRSTSIRSIDISCCFAVSAFVVDRVKQKLQVRKELRNCECSTTTDPSRI
;
A
#
# COMPACT_ATOMS: atom_id res chain seq x y z
N MET A 1 30.48 16.84 22.59
CA MET A 1 30.10 18.27 22.57
C MET A 1 29.17 18.42 21.38
N GLU A 2 27.87 18.66 21.50
CA GLU A 2 27.04 19.24 22.55
C GLU A 2 25.83 18.33 22.85
N GLN A 3 25.39 18.32 24.11
CA GLN A 3 24.21 17.61 24.60
C GLN A 3 22.98 18.50 24.46
N PHE A 4 21.90 17.99 23.86
CA PHE A 4 20.58 18.62 23.96
C PHE A 4 19.90 18.18 25.26
N THR A 5 19.77 19.13 26.18
CA THR A 5 19.03 18.99 27.44
C THR A 5 17.54 19.27 27.21
N ILE A 6 16.69 18.33 27.59
CA ILE A 6 15.23 18.50 27.65
C ILE A 6 14.93 19.33 28.90
N ILE A 7 14.44 20.56 28.72
CA ILE A 7 13.91 21.40 29.80
C ILE A 7 12.39 21.32 29.76
N THR A 8 11.83 20.62 30.73
CA THR A 8 10.42 20.73 31.15
C THR A 8 10.23 22.06 31.87
N ALA A 9 9.33 22.91 31.39
CA ALA A 9 8.92 24.12 32.09
C ALA A 9 7.39 24.15 32.27
N ASP A 10 6.99 23.97 33.52
CA ASP A 10 5.71 24.39 34.10
C ASP A 10 5.35 25.82 33.68
N THR A 11 4.12 26.03 33.21
CA THR A 11 3.48 27.34 33.26
C THR A 11 2.02 27.21 33.66
N LYS A 12 1.79 27.20 34.98
CA LYS A 12 0.57 27.73 35.59
C LYS A 12 0.62 29.26 35.55
N SER A 13 -0.50 29.86 35.15
CA SER A 13 -0.93 31.26 35.34
C SER A 13 -0.27 32.36 34.49
N ALA A 14 -1.06 32.95 33.59
CA ALA A 14 -1.38 34.40 33.57
C ALA A 14 -2.21 34.75 32.32
N TRP A 15 -3.53 34.53 32.38
CA TRP A 15 -4.52 35.28 31.60
C TRP A 15 -5.71 35.56 32.52
N GLN A 16 -5.75 36.76 33.08
CA GLN A 16 -6.96 37.31 33.70
C GLN A 16 -7.77 38.02 32.60
N PRO A 17 -9.05 37.68 32.37
CA PRO A 17 -9.95 38.52 31.61
C PRO A 17 -10.54 39.62 32.49
N THR A 18 -10.65 40.81 31.90
CA THR A 18 -11.39 41.98 32.39
C THR A 18 -12.85 41.65 32.73
N PRO A 19 -13.46 42.29 33.76
CA PRO A 19 -14.83 42.02 34.16
C PRO A 19 -15.82 42.71 33.23
N GLY A 20 -16.57 41.96 32.43
CA GLY A 20 -17.69 42.53 31.69
C GLY A 20 -18.11 41.80 30.42
N SER A 21 -18.50 40.52 30.51
CA SER A 21 -19.54 39.90 29.66
C SER A 21 -19.69 38.43 30.07
N SER A 22 -20.79 38.09 30.72
CA SER A 22 -21.15 36.73 31.10
C SER A 22 -21.51 35.91 29.86
N SER A 23 -20.56 35.13 29.33
CA SER A 23 -20.85 34.01 28.43
C SER A 23 -20.37 32.73 29.10
N SER A 24 -21.31 31.93 29.61
CA SER A 24 -21.05 30.63 30.22
C SER A 24 -20.46 29.68 29.17
N THR A 25 -19.16 29.44 29.22
CA THR A 25 -18.51 28.37 28.47
C THR A 25 -18.93 27.03 29.07
N TYR A 26 -19.98 26.41 28.52
CA TYR A 26 -20.34 25.02 28.78
C TYR A 26 -19.24 24.11 28.21
N SER A 27 -18.48 23.46 29.10
CA SER A 27 -17.62 22.33 28.72
C SER A 27 -18.53 21.11 28.49
N PRO A 28 -18.54 20.47 27.30
CA PRO A 28 -19.46 19.37 26.99
C PRO A 28 -19.20 18.06 27.74
N LEU A 29 -18.23 18.05 28.67
CA LEU A 29 -17.65 16.84 29.24
C LEU A 29 -17.86 16.70 30.76
N THR A 30 -18.53 17.63 31.42
CA THR A 30 -18.63 17.66 32.89
C THR A 30 -19.92 17.15 33.55
N PRO A 31 -21.11 17.01 32.92
CA PRO A 31 -22.29 16.57 33.67
C PRO A 31 -22.45 15.03 33.76
N PHE A 32 -21.42 14.24 33.45
CA PHE A 32 -21.54 12.77 33.35
C PHE A 32 -21.17 12.01 34.63
N VAL A 33 -20.83 12.68 35.73
CA VAL A 33 -20.39 12.00 36.95
C VAL A 33 -21.57 11.44 37.75
N ASP A 34 -22.69 12.15 37.82
CA ASP A 34 -23.80 11.76 38.70
C ASP A 34 -24.70 10.64 38.12
N GLU A 35 -24.95 10.62 36.80
CA GLU A 35 -25.66 9.50 36.15
C GLU A 35 -24.81 8.22 36.08
N MET A 36 -23.49 8.37 35.90
CA MET A 36 -22.54 7.26 35.98
C MET A 36 -22.47 6.66 37.38
N GLN A 37 -22.64 7.46 38.44
CA GLN A 37 -22.70 6.95 39.81
C GLN A 37 -23.93 6.05 40.02
N GLN A 38 -25.09 6.42 39.46
CA GLN A 38 -26.33 5.62 39.57
C GLN A 38 -26.27 4.32 38.74
N LEU A 39 -25.69 4.35 37.54
CA LEU A 39 -25.48 3.16 36.71
C LEU A 39 -24.32 2.27 37.21
N SER A 40 -23.30 2.86 37.86
CA SER A 40 -22.21 2.14 38.53
C SER A 40 -22.71 1.37 39.75
N ASN A 41 -23.61 1.96 40.55
CA ASN A 41 -24.22 1.28 41.69
C ASN A 41 -25.07 0.07 41.26
N ALA A 42 -25.62 0.07 40.04
CA ALA A 42 -26.37 -1.07 39.48
C ALA A 42 -25.47 -2.21 38.97
N LEU A 43 -24.16 -1.97 38.77
CA LEU A 43 -23.19 -2.99 38.36
C LEU A 43 -22.63 -3.80 39.54
N GLU A 44 -22.68 -3.26 40.76
CA GLU A 44 -22.15 -3.91 41.96
C GLU A 44 -23.06 -5.03 42.50
N ASP A 45 -24.37 -4.91 42.28
CA ASP A 45 -25.34 -5.92 42.74
C ASP A 45 -25.63 -6.92 41.63
N ASN A 46 -25.02 -8.11 41.69
CA ASN A 46 -25.30 -9.24 40.79
C ASN A 46 -26.69 -9.87 41.04
N ALA A 47 -27.69 -9.05 41.43
CA ALA A 47 -29.03 -9.45 41.83
C ALA A 47 -29.75 -10.30 40.76
N TRP A 48 -29.44 -10.12 39.48
CA TRP A 48 -29.98 -10.96 38.40
C TRP A 48 -29.55 -12.44 38.53
N ARG A 49 -28.38 -12.74 39.09
CA ARG A 49 -27.90 -14.13 39.30
C ARG A 49 -28.73 -14.82 40.37
N ASP A 50 -28.95 -14.13 41.49
CA ASP A 50 -29.73 -14.64 42.61
C ASP A 50 -31.20 -14.81 42.23
N LEU A 51 -31.77 -13.84 41.49
CA LEU A 51 -33.11 -13.93 40.92
C LEU A 51 -33.23 -15.06 39.88
N SER A 52 -32.21 -15.28 39.06
CA SER A 52 -32.16 -16.41 38.12
C SER A 52 -32.12 -17.76 38.85
N GLN A 53 -31.34 -17.86 39.92
CA GLN A 53 -31.28 -19.06 40.75
C GLN A 53 -32.61 -19.31 41.49
N SER A 54 -33.20 -18.27 42.06
CA SER A 54 -34.53 -18.30 42.68
C SER A 54 -35.61 -18.76 41.69
N SER A 55 -35.60 -18.23 40.46
CA SER A 55 -36.51 -18.63 39.39
C SER A 55 -36.38 -20.12 39.04
N ARG A 56 -35.15 -20.64 38.93
CA ARG A 56 -34.91 -22.08 38.69
C ARG A 56 -35.43 -22.95 39.83
N LEU A 57 -35.20 -22.54 41.08
CA LEU A 57 -35.70 -23.25 42.26
C LEU A 57 -37.24 -23.24 42.32
N ALA A 58 -37.87 -22.12 42.02
CA ALA A 58 -39.33 -22.02 41.94
C ALA A 58 -39.91 -22.89 40.82
N PHE A 59 -39.24 -22.93 39.66
CA PHE A 59 -39.60 -23.78 38.53
C PHE A 59 -39.52 -25.28 38.89
N HIS A 60 -38.43 -25.73 39.52
CA HIS A 60 -38.28 -27.12 39.98
C HIS A 60 -39.31 -27.52 41.04
N ASN A 61 -39.79 -26.56 41.83
CA ASN A 61 -40.83 -26.78 42.84
C ASN A 61 -42.27 -26.58 42.30
N ALA A 62 -42.46 -26.51 40.97
CA ALA A 62 -43.75 -26.28 40.30
C ALA A 62 -44.48 -24.98 40.73
N LYS A 63 -43.75 -23.98 41.22
CA LYS A 63 -44.28 -22.64 41.56
C LYS A 63 -44.06 -21.68 40.39
N TYR A 64 -44.87 -21.84 39.33
CA TYR A 64 -44.64 -21.18 38.05
C TYR A 64 -44.79 -19.65 38.11
N ASP A 65 -45.78 -19.12 38.83
CA ASP A 65 -45.97 -17.67 38.96
C ASP A 65 -44.73 -17.01 39.61
N GLN A 66 -44.22 -17.61 40.69
CA GLN A 66 -42.99 -17.14 41.35
C GLN A 66 -41.76 -17.26 40.44
N ALA A 67 -41.70 -18.29 39.59
CA ALA A 67 -40.62 -18.44 38.62
C ALA A 67 -40.69 -17.37 37.52
N ILE A 68 -41.89 -16.99 37.07
CA ILE A 68 -42.13 -15.92 36.10
C ILE A 68 -41.76 -14.55 36.70
N ASP A 69 -42.23 -14.25 37.91
CA ASP A 69 -41.91 -12.98 38.58
C ASP A 69 -40.40 -12.82 38.80
N ALA A 70 -39.75 -13.87 39.33
CA ALA A 70 -38.31 -13.85 39.57
C ALA A 70 -37.49 -13.77 38.27
N SER A 71 -37.92 -14.45 37.19
CA SER A 71 -37.24 -14.35 35.89
C SER A 71 -37.46 -13.02 35.19
N THR A 72 -38.62 -12.40 35.35
CA THR A 72 -38.92 -11.05 34.81
C THR A 72 -38.02 -10.01 35.48
N LEU A 73 -37.92 -10.04 36.82
CA LEU A 73 -37.02 -9.16 37.56
C LEU A 73 -35.54 -9.42 37.23
N ALA A 74 -35.15 -10.70 37.02
CA ALA A 74 -33.80 -11.04 36.60
C ALA A 74 -33.49 -10.47 35.21
N LEU A 75 -34.43 -10.56 34.27
CA LEU A 75 -34.29 -10.04 32.91
C LEU A 75 -34.16 -8.50 32.90
N GLU A 76 -34.97 -7.81 33.70
CA GLU A 76 -34.87 -6.36 33.85
C GLU A 76 -33.51 -5.91 34.37
N ASN A 77 -33.02 -6.56 35.44
CA ASN A 77 -31.72 -6.23 36.02
C ASN A 77 -30.56 -6.51 35.06
N LEU A 78 -30.60 -7.64 34.35
CA LEU A 78 -29.60 -7.97 33.33
C LEU A 78 -29.61 -6.96 32.18
N THR A 79 -30.80 -6.51 31.75
CA THR A 79 -30.95 -5.53 30.68
C THR A 79 -30.40 -4.17 31.09
N ARG A 80 -30.66 -3.70 32.32
CA ARG A 80 -30.05 -2.45 32.86
C ARG A 80 -28.52 -2.54 32.89
N ALA A 81 -27.96 -3.65 33.37
CA ALA A 81 -26.51 -3.86 33.40
C ALA A 81 -25.89 -3.88 31.99
N LEU A 82 -26.54 -4.53 31.03
CA LEU A 82 -26.10 -4.56 29.63
C LEU A 82 -26.04 -3.15 29.04
N VAL A 83 -27.09 -2.34 29.24
CA VAL A 83 -27.15 -0.95 28.76
C VAL A 83 -26.04 -0.10 29.38
N ALA A 84 -25.78 -0.24 30.68
CA ALA A 84 -24.69 0.48 31.35
C ALA A 84 -23.32 0.17 30.75
N ILE A 85 -23.03 -1.11 30.49
CA ILE A 85 -21.75 -1.54 29.88
C ILE A 85 -21.62 -1.03 28.45
N LEU A 86 -22.69 -1.11 27.66
CA LEU A 86 -22.72 -0.57 26.30
C LEU A 86 -22.49 0.94 26.31
N ASP A 87 -23.05 1.68 27.27
CA ASP A 87 -22.84 3.12 27.38
C ASP A 87 -21.37 3.48 27.63
N ILE A 88 -20.72 2.79 28.57
CA ILE A 88 -19.29 2.98 28.87
C ILE A 88 -18.44 2.68 27.64
N ARG A 89 -18.74 1.59 26.92
CA ARG A 89 -18.00 1.21 25.71
C ARG A 89 -18.21 2.21 24.58
N ALA A 90 -19.45 2.68 24.38
CA ALA A 90 -19.79 3.70 23.41
C ALA A 90 -19.06 5.03 23.70
N ALA A 91 -19.05 5.45 24.96
CA ALA A 91 -18.33 6.63 25.43
C ALA A 91 -16.82 6.51 25.19
N SER A 92 -16.25 5.33 25.47
CA SER A 92 -14.82 5.02 25.26
C SER A 92 -14.43 5.08 23.78
N HIS A 93 -15.25 4.52 22.88
CA HIS A 93 -15.08 4.65 21.44
C HIS A 93 -15.16 6.12 20.99
N GLY A 94 -16.08 6.89 21.55
CA GLY A 94 -16.17 8.34 21.31
C GLY A 94 -14.86 9.08 21.65
N LYS A 95 -14.25 8.78 22.81
CA LYS A 95 -12.96 9.34 23.22
C LYS A 95 -11.79 8.97 22.30
N LYS A 96 -11.88 7.83 21.61
CA LYS A 96 -10.90 7.36 20.61
C LYS A 96 -11.17 7.86 19.19
N ALA A 97 -12.19 8.69 18.98
CA ALA A 97 -12.68 9.09 17.65
C ALA A 97 -13.18 7.92 16.77
N GLU A 98 -13.53 6.78 17.39
CA GLU A 98 -14.08 5.58 16.76
C GLU A 98 -15.63 5.66 16.70
N PHE A 99 -16.14 6.72 16.06
CA PHE A 99 -17.56 7.08 16.15
C PHE A 99 -18.51 6.02 15.60
N THR A 100 -18.09 5.25 14.60
CA THR A 100 -18.93 4.20 14.01
C THR A 100 -19.17 3.07 15.01
N GLN A 101 -18.14 2.65 15.75
CA GLN A 101 -18.26 1.63 16.80
C GLN A 101 -19.10 2.15 17.97
N GLY A 102 -18.83 3.38 18.43
CA GLY A 102 -19.61 4.00 19.49
C GLY A 102 -21.10 4.13 19.14
N LEU A 103 -21.42 4.53 17.89
CA LEU A 103 -22.80 4.64 17.43
C LEU A 103 -23.49 3.28 17.38
N ARG A 104 -22.80 2.21 16.99
CA ARG A 104 -23.38 0.85 17.01
C ARG A 104 -23.78 0.44 18.43
N ASP A 105 -22.95 0.73 19.42
CA ASP A 105 -23.24 0.43 20.82
C ASP A 105 -24.43 1.26 21.34
N ALA A 106 -24.45 2.56 21.02
CA ALA A 106 -25.57 3.43 21.38
C ALA A 106 -26.90 2.98 20.73
N PHE A 107 -26.88 2.55 19.46
CA PHE A 107 -28.07 2.01 18.81
C PHE A 107 -28.54 0.67 19.40
N LYS A 108 -27.62 -0.19 19.85
CA LYS A 108 -27.99 -1.41 20.59
C LYS A 108 -28.67 -1.09 21.93
N MET A 109 -28.24 -0.03 22.62
CA MET A 109 -28.93 0.43 23.83
C MET A 109 -30.38 0.82 23.52
N ILE A 110 -30.60 1.56 22.42
CA ILE A 110 -31.94 1.97 21.96
C ILE A 110 -32.77 0.74 21.55
N GLU A 111 -32.18 -0.24 20.89
CA GLU A 111 -32.86 -1.48 20.48
C GLU A 111 -33.35 -2.30 21.67
N HIS A 112 -32.52 -2.43 22.72
CA HIS A 112 -32.86 -3.20 23.91
C HIS A 112 -33.84 -2.47 24.84
N VAL A 113 -33.70 -1.14 25.01
CA VAL A 113 -34.57 -0.34 25.88
C VAL A 113 -34.95 0.97 25.17
N PRO A 114 -35.96 0.93 24.25
CA PRO A 114 -36.33 2.10 23.44
C PRO A 114 -36.91 3.27 24.23
N THR A 115 -37.36 3.04 25.46
CA THR A 115 -38.00 4.02 26.35
C THR A 115 -37.00 4.74 27.27
N LEU A 116 -35.74 4.33 27.30
CA LEU A 116 -34.69 4.91 28.14
C LEU A 116 -33.90 5.97 27.38
N SER A 117 -33.72 7.15 27.98
CA SER A 117 -33.03 8.28 27.35
C SER A 117 -31.55 8.04 27.03
N ALA A 118 -30.85 7.23 27.85
CA ALA A 118 -29.40 7.04 27.80
C ALA A 118 -28.87 6.69 26.40
N GLY A 119 -29.56 5.79 25.67
CA GLY A 119 -29.16 5.39 24.32
C GLY A 119 -29.23 6.54 23.30
N TYR A 120 -30.30 7.34 23.36
CA TYR A 120 -30.47 8.51 22.50
C TYR A 120 -29.48 9.62 22.86
N LEU A 121 -29.27 9.87 24.15
CA LEU A 121 -28.28 10.83 24.64
C LEU A 121 -26.88 10.47 24.15
N ARG A 122 -26.48 9.20 24.27
CA ARG A 122 -25.16 8.74 23.81
C ARG A 122 -25.01 8.84 22.29
N ALA A 123 -26.00 8.38 21.52
CA ALA A 123 -25.96 8.45 20.07
C ALA A 123 -25.91 9.91 19.57
N GLY A 124 -26.75 10.78 20.12
CA GLY A 124 -26.76 12.20 19.79
C GLY A 124 -25.43 12.88 20.13
N ASN A 125 -24.86 12.59 21.30
CA ASN A 125 -23.55 13.13 21.71
C ASN A 125 -22.43 12.71 20.75
N LEU A 126 -22.42 11.45 20.30
CA LEU A 126 -21.46 10.97 19.32
C LEU A 126 -21.60 11.66 17.95
N TYR A 127 -22.83 11.94 17.51
CA TYR A 127 -23.06 12.74 16.29
C TYR A 127 -22.59 14.18 16.47
N ALA A 128 -22.87 14.79 17.62
CA ALA A 128 -22.46 16.16 17.93
C ALA A 128 -20.94 16.33 17.96
N ILE A 129 -20.21 15.40 18.61
CA ILE A 129 -18.73 15.40 18.64
C ILE A 129 -18.15 15.21 17.23
N ARG A 130 -18.83 14.44 16.36
CA ARG A 130 -18.45 14.26 14.96
C ARG A 130 -18.74 15.50 14.08
N GLY A 131 -19.37 16.54 14.63
CA GLY A 131 -19.77 17.74 13.90
C GLY A 131 -21.03 17.57 13.05
N LYS A 132 -21.77 16.46 13.20
CA LYS A 132 -23.01 16.19 12.47
C LYS A 132 -24.22 16.66 13.27
N GLN A 133 -24.36 17.97 13.43
CA GLN A 133 -25.39 18.55 14.31
C GLN A 133 -26.83 18.20 13.88
N VAL A 134 -27.10 18.13 12.57
CA VAL A 134 -28.42 17.74 12.03
C VAL A 134 -28.79 16.30 12.43
N ASP A 135 -27.82 15.38 12.37
CA ASP A 135 -28.04 13.99 12.79
C ASP A 135 -28.22 13.90 14.31
N ALA A 136 -27.46 14.70 15.07
CA ALA A 136 -27.61 14.77 16.53
C ALA A 136 -29.00 15.26 16.93
N GLU A 137 -29.47 16.38 16.35
CA GLU A 137 -30.81 16.92 16.59
C GLU A 137 -31.90 15.88 16.32
N ARG A 138 -31.80 15.19 15.18
CA ARG A 138 -32.75 14.14 14.79
C ARG A 138 -32.81 13.01 15.82
N ILE A 139 -31.67 12.58 16.36
CA ILE A 139 -31.63 11.51 17.37
C ILE A 139 -32.23 11.99 18.70
N TYR A 140 -31.91 13.21 19.15
CA TYR A 140 -32.51 13.75 20.37
C TYR A 140 -34.02 13.91 20.23
N GLU A 141 -34.51 14.34 19.06
CA GLU A 141 -35.94 14.42 18.78
C GLU A 141 -36.61 13.04 18.77
N GLN A 142 -35.95 12.01 18.26
CA GLN A 142 -36.43 10.64 18.37
C GLN A 142 -36.54 10.20 19.84
N GLY A 143 -35.53 10.51 20.67
CA GLY A 143 -35.56 10.25 22.11
C GLY A 143 -36.73 10.95 22.81
N LEU A 144 -36.98 12.22 22.52
CA LEU A 144 -38.11 12.99 23.10
C LEU A 144 -39.50 12.43 22.72
N ARG A 145 -39.61 11.69 21.62
CA ARG A 145 -40.84 11.00 21.22
C ARG A 145 -41.01 9.63 21.89
N ALA A 146 -39.90 8.96 22.21
CA ALA A 146 -39.90 7.59 22.72
C ALA A 146 -39.84 7.50 24.26
N VAL A 147 -39.23 8.48 24.92
CA VAL A 147 -39.03 8.53 26.37
C VAL A 147 -40.21 9.21 27.06
N SER A 148 -40.70 8.61 28.16
CA SER A 148 -41.78 9.20 28.95
C SER A 148 -41.25 10.36 29.81
N PRO A 149 -41.85 11.56 29.75
CA PRO A 149 -41.41 12.70 30.54
C PRO A 149 -41.59 12.45 32.06
N VAL A 150 -42.49 11.55 32.47
CA VAL A 150 -42.77 11.29 33.88
C VAL A 150 -41.85 10.21 34.47
N LEU A 151 -41.49 9.19 33.69
CA LEU A 151 -40.68 8.06 34.17
C LEU A 151 -39.17 8.32 34.11
N ASP A 152 -38.73 9.18 33.20
CA ASP A 152 -37.32 9.56 33.02
C ASP A 152 -37.20 11.09 32.85
N GLN A 153 -37.63 11.82 33.88
CA GLN A 153 -37.70 13.29 33.86
C GLN A 153 -36.33 13.94 33.65
N ALA A 154 -35.27 13.38 34.25
CA ALA A 154 -33.91 13.88 34.13
C ALA A 154 -33.39 13.69 32.69
N GLY A 155 -33.50 12.47 32.16
CA GLY A 155 -33.09 12.16 30.80
C GLY A 155 -33.89 12.90 29.73
N TYR A 156 -35.20 13.08 29.94
CA TYR A 156 -36.05 13.87 29.05
C TYR A 156 -35.61 15.34 29.00
N SER A 157 -35.24 15.92 30.16
CA SER A 157 -34.76 17.30 30.25
C SER A 157 -33.41 17.46 29.53
N LEU A 158 -32.49 16.52 29.71
CA LEU A 158 -31.20 16.48 29.01
C LEU A 158 -31.39 16.35 27.50
N LEU A 159 -32.29 15.49 27.01
CA LEU A 159 -32.58 15.35 25.58
C LEU A 159 -33.04 16.67 24.96
N SER A 160 -33.86 17.44 25.67
CA SER A 160 -34.32 18.77 25.23
C SER A 160 -33.18 19.79 25.22
N GLU A 161 -32.38 19.85 26.29
CA GLU A 161 -31.21 20.75 26.39
C GLU A 161 -30.19 20.47 25.29
N HIS A 162 -29.82 19.20 25.10
CA HIS A 162 -28.85 18.79 24.09
C HIS A 162 -29.36 19.01 22.66
N LYS A 163 -30.68 18.89 22.42
CA LYS A 163 -31.29 19.24 21.14
C LYS A 163 -31.13 20.74 20.82
N GLU A 164 -31.45 21.62 21.78
CA GLU A 164 -31.29 23.06 21.59
C GLU A 164 -29.81 23.47 21.47
N ALA A 165 -28.91 22.80 22.19
CA ALA A 165 -27.47 22.99 22.03
C ALA A 165 -26.96 22.58 20.63
N ALA A 166 -27.43 21.44 20.10
CA ALA A 166 -27.09 21.00 18.74
C ALA A 166 -27.59 21.98 17.67
N LYS A 167 -28.82 22.52 17.82
CA LYS A 167 -29.35 23.59 16.95
C LYS A 167 -28.51 24.86 17.01
N ALA A 168 -28.18 25.34 18.20
CA ALA A 168 -27.33 26.52 18.38
C ALA A 168 -25.95 26.31 17.74
N GLN A 169 -25.36 25.12 17.88
CA GLN A 169 -24.09 24.78 17.25
C GLN A 169 -24.20 24.68 15.72
N GLN A 170 -25.33 24.23 15.19
CA GLN A 170 -25.61 24.21 13.74
C GLN A 170 -25.68 25.63 13.15
N GLU A 171 -26.15 26.61 13.92
CA GLU A 171 -26.19 28.02 13.51
C GLU A 171 -24.79 28.66 13.47
N GLN A 172 -23.80 28.09 14.17
CA GLN A 172 -22.41 28.53 14.09
C GLN A 172 -21.77 28.15 12.75
N ARG A 173 -21.83 29.05 11.79
CA ARG A 173 -21.09 28.92 10.52
C ARG A 173 -19.63 29.31 10.71
N ILE A 174 -18.74 28.33 10.75
CA ILE A 174 -17.29 28.58 10.69
C ILE A 174 -16.93 28.97 9.25
N ASN A 175 -16.69 30.26 9.01
CA ASN A 175 -16.11 30.73 7.77
C ASN A 175 -14.59 30.84 7.92
N PHE A 176 -13.87 29.87 7.37
CA PHE A 176 -12.41 29.82 7.49
C PHE A 176 -11.68 31.01 6.89
N VAL A 177 -12.35 31.84 6.09
CA VAL A 177 -11.69 32.99 5.45
C VAL A 177 -11.35 34.09 6.46
N HIS A 178 -11.81 33.96 7.70
CA HIS A 178 -11.36 34.82 8.79
C HIS A 178 -10.07 34.31 9.46
N PHE A 179 -9.58 33.11 9.11
CA PHE A 179 -8.32 32.61 9.63
C PHE A 179 -7.12 33.18 8.86
N PRO A 180 -5.96 33.32 9.52
CA PRO A 180 -4.71 33.63 8.82
C PRO A 180 -4.42 32.61 7.72
N ILE A 181 -3.81 33.08 6.63
CA ILE A 181 -3.57 32.27 5.42
C ILE A 181 -2.70 31.04 5.73
N GLU A 182 -1.83 31.12 6.73
CA GLU A 182 -0.98 30.02 7.19
C GLU A 182 -1.81 28.88 7.79
N ILE A 183 -2.86 29.21 8.53
CA ILE A 183 -3.79 28.23 9.12
C ILE A 183 -4.62 27.58 8.00
N CYS A 184 -5.13 28.40 7.07
CA CYS A 184 -5.81 27.88 5.88
C CYS A 184 -4.92 26.93 5.08
N ALA A 185 -3.66 27.32 4.82
CA ALA A 185 -2.69 26.54 4.09
C ALA A 185 -2.36 25.21 4.78
N HIS A 186 -2.28 25.21 6.12
CA HIS A 186 -2.11 23.99 6.89
C HIS A 186 -3.34 23.07 6.77
N ILE A 187 -4.54 23.59 6.96
CA ILE A 187 -5.80 22.83 6.84
C ILE A 187 -5.92 22.21 5.44
N PHE A 188 -5.73 23.01 4.40
CA PHE A 188 -5.90 22.58 3.00
C PHE A 188 -4.85 21.57 2.54
N SER A 189 -3.67 21.55 3.16
CA SER A 189 -2.64 20.54 2.87
C SER A 189 -3.07 19.10 3.22
N TYR A 190 -4.08 18.93 4.09
CA TYR A 190 -4.64 17.61 4.43
C TYR A 190 -5.80 17.19 3.52
N LEU A 191 -6.29 18.08 2.66
CA LEU A 191 -7.43 17.79 1.81
C LEU A 191 -7.00 17.17 0.48
N SER A 192 -7.84 16.31 -0.06
CA SER A 192 -7.64 15.77 -1.40
C SER A 192 -7.92 16.83 -2.47
N MET A 193 -7.32 16.67 -3.66
CA MET A 193 -7.56 17.57 -4.81
C MET A 193 -9.04 17.69 -5.14
N ASP A 194 -9.79 16.58 -5.15
CA ASP A 194 -11.24 16.58 -5.37
C ASP A 194 -11.98 17.48 -4.36
N THR A 195 -11.58 17.39 -3.09
CA THR A 195 -12.17 18.19 -2.00
C THR A 195 -11.81 19.66 -2.16
N LEU A 196 -10.56 20.00 -2.50
CA LEU A 196 -10.10 21.37 -2.70
C LEU A 196 -10.90 22.07 -3.81
N PHE A 197 -11.08 21.43 -4.96
CA PHE A 197 -11.90 21.98 -6.04
C PHE A 197 -13.38 22.09 -5.65
N GLY A 198 -13.89 21.16 -4.84
CA GLY A 198 -15.21 21.28 -4.21
C GLY A 198 -15.33 22.53 -3.33
N CYS A 199 -14.34 22.77 -2.46
CA CYS A 199 -14.27 23.97 -1.61
C CYS A 199 -14.20 25.27 -2.43
N MET A 200 -13.45 25.29 -3.54
CA MET A 200 -13.38 26.43 -4.46
C MET A 200 -14.73 26.79 -5.12
N SER A 201 -15.68 25.87 -5.10
CA SER A 201 -17.02 26.05 -5.66
C SER A 201 -18.01 26.68 -4.65
N VAL A 202 -17.64 26.79 -3.36
CA VAL A 202 -18.50 27.34 -2.30
C VAL A 202 -18.72 28.85 -2.45
N SER A 203 -17.65 29.62 -2.63
CA SER A 203 -17.72 31.08 -2.83
C SER A 203 -16.47 31.61 -3.53
N ARG A 204 -16.54 32.83 -4.08
CA ARG A 204 -15.36 33.52 -4.65
C ARG A 204 -14.26 33.70 -3.60
N LEU A 205 -14.65 34.07 -2.39
CA LEU A 205 -13.72 34.30 -1.30
C LEU A 205 -12.99 33.01 -0.86
N TRP A 206 -13.71 31.88 -0.79
CA TRP A 206 -13.11 30.57 -0.54
C TRP A 206 -12.09 30.21 -1.62
N ARG A 207 -12.49 30.38 -2.88
CA ARG A 207 -11.65 30.12 -4.04
C ARG A 207 -10.36 30.94 -4.00
N ASP A 208 -10.47 32.25 -3.81
CA ASP A 208 -9.31 33.14 -3.82
C ASP A 208 -8.35 32.87 -2.66
N THR A 209 -8.87 32.45 -1.50
CA THR A 209 -8.06 32.04 -0.34
C THR A 209 -7.33 30.73 -0.62
N ILE A 210 -8.03 29.73 -1.13
CA ILE A 210 -7.46 28.42 -1.46
C ILE A 210 -6.37 28.55 -2.55
N LEU A 211 -6.58 29.40 -3.55
CA LEU A 211 -5.59 29.65 -4.61
C LEU A 211 -4.28 30.25 -4.08
N GLN A 212 -4.30 30.95 -2.94
CA GLN A 212 -3.11 31.52 -2.29
C GLN A 212 -2.36 30.50 -1.41
N CYS A 213 -2.98 29.36 -1.09
CA CYS A 213 -2.41 28.36 -0.18
C CYS A 213 -1.42 27.44 -0.90
N ALA A 214 -0.16 27.87 -1.04
CA ALA A 214 0.87 27.16 -1.78
C ALA A 214 1.06 25.67 -1.39
N SER A 215 0.97 25.37 -0.08
CA SER A 215 1.13 24.00 0.46
C SER A 215 0.09 23.02 -0.05
N ALA A 216 -1.10 23.50 -0.45
CA ALA A 216 -2.17 22.66 -0.96
C ALA A 216 -1.91 22.18 -2.41
N TRP A 217 -0.97 22.81 -3.12
CA TRP A 217 -0.78 22.64 -4.57
C TRP A 217 0.61 22.10 -4.96
N TYR A 218 1.39 21.62 -3.99
CA TYR A 218 2.77 21.19 -4.22
C TYR A 218 2.90 20.12 -5.32
N GLN A 219 1.98 19.16 -5.33
CA GLN A 219 1.92 18.07 -6.29
C GLN A 219 0.55 18.05 -6.98
N ILE A 220 0.56 18.07 -8.31
CA ILE A 220 -0.65 17.96 -9.12
C ILE A 220 -0.52 16.75 -10.04
N GLU A 221 -1.54 15.91 -10.02
CA GLU A 221 -1.71 14.81 -10.96
C GLU A 221 -2.97 15.06 -11.78
N LEU A 222 -2.86 14.98 -13.10
CA LEU A 222 -3.96 15.18 -14.02
C LEU A 222 -3.97 14.01 -14.99
N SER A 223 -5.08 13.28 -14.96
CA SER A 223 -5.38 12.21 -15.89
C SER A 223 -6.63 12.55 -16.70
N ALA A 224 -6.83 11.88 -17.83
CA ALA A 224 -8.06 11.96 -18.60
C ALA A 224 -9.34 11.66 -17.77
N SER A 225 -9.22 10.86 -16.70
CA SER A 225 -10.32 10.51 -15.78
C SER A 225 -10.55 11.50 -14.62
N SER A 226 -9.72 12.54 -14.51
CA SER A 226 -9.78 13.48 -13.39
C SER A 226 -11.01 14.38 -13.45
N LYS A 227 -11.92 14.25 -12.47
CA LYS A 227 -13.18 15.04 -12.40
C LYS A 227 -12.97 16.54 -12.32
N TYR A 228 -11.80 16.98 -11.86
CA TYR A 228 -11.42 18.38 -11.70
C TYR A 228 -10.60 18.95 -12.86
N ALA A 229 -10.36 18.20 -13.94
CA ALA A 229 -9.50 18.64 -15.05
C ALA A 229 -9.93 20.01 -15.63
N ALA A 230 -11.23 20.24 -15.80
CA ALA A 230 -11.76 21.51 -16.30
C ALA A 230 -11.53 22.69 -15.33
N SER A 231 -11.74 22.48 -14.03
CA SER A 231 -11.49 23.49 -13.00
C SER A 231 -10.00 23.80 -12.85
N MET A 232 -9.16 22.77 -12.96
CA MET A 232 -7.71 22.94 -12.98
C MET A 232 -7.31 23.81 -14.17
N TYR A 233 -7.82 23.52 -15.37
CA TYR A 233 -7.54 24.33 -16.57
C TYR A 233 -7.85 25.82 -16.37
N TYR A 234 -8.98 26.14 -15.74
CA TYR A 234 -9.36 27.54 -15.50
C TYR A 234 -8.45 28.24 -14.46
N HIS A 235 -7.93 27.49 -13.49
CA HIS A 235 -7.16 28.04 -12.37
C HIS A 235 -5.64 27.87 -12.49
N PHE A 236 -5.16 27.17 -13.51
CA PHE A 236 -3.76 26.75 -13.59
C PHE A 236 -2.77 27.91 -13.63
N GLY A 237 -3.10 29.00 -14.32
CA GLY A 237 -2.27 30.21 -14.33
C GLY A 237 -1.97 30.74 -12.92
N SER A 238 -2.94 30.66 -11.99
CA SER A 238 -2.75 31.05 -10.59
C SER A 238 -1.99 30.01 -9.79
N LEU A 239 -2.25 28.72 -10.05
CA LEU A 239 -1.71 27.60 -9.29
C LEU A 239 -0.26 27.26 -9.65
N SER A 240 0.11 27.38 -10.92
CA SER A 240 1.39 26.90 -11.49
C SER A 240 2.63 27.35 -10.71
N ARG A 241 2.63 28.56 -10.16
CA ARG A 241 3.73 29.11 -9.35
C ARG A 241 4.02 28.31 -8.07
N HIS A 242 3.02 27.60 -7.55
CA HIS A 242 3.07 26.83 -6.31
C HIS A 242 3.37 25.34 -6.54
N VAL A 243 3.27 24.87 -7.79
CA VAL A 243 3.45 23.47 -8.15
C VAL A 243 4.94 23.17 -8.36
N ARG A 244 5.44 22.10 -7.74
CA ARG A 244 6.82 21.62 -7.92
C ARG A 244 6.89 20.27 -8.61
N SER A 245 5.90 19.40 -8.37
CA SER A 245 5.79 18.11 -9.02
C SER A 245 4.50 18.03 -9.82
N MET A 246 4.61 17.77 -11.11
CA MET A 246 3.46 17.66 -12.00
C MET A 246 3.45 16.33 -12.74
N SER A 247 2.29 15.68 -12.77
CA SER A 247 2.03 14.48 -13.56
C SER A 247 0.89 14.75 -14.53
N LEU A 248 1.16 14.58 -15.82
CA LEU A 248 0.22 14.78 -16.91
C LEU A 248 0.05 13.47 -17.67
N ASP A 249 -1.14 12.88 -17.58
CA ASP A 249 -1.58 11.75 -18.38
C ASP A 249 -2.69 12.20 -19.33
N LEU A 250 -2.29 12.51 -20.55
CA LEU A 250 -3.17 13.05 -21.59
C LEU A 250 -3.65 11.95 -22.54
N SER A 251 -3.55 10.67 -22.15
CA SER A 251 -3.93 9.54 -23.02
C SER A 251 -5.39 9.65 -23.46
N TRP A 252 -5.59 10.00 -24.73
CA TRP A 252 -6.83 9.86 -25.52
C TRP A 252 -8.08 10.40 -24.80
N SER A 253 -8.23 11.72 -24.70
CA SER A 253 -9.53 12.45 -24.63
C SER A 253 -9.46 13.85 -23.97
N CYS A 254 -8.30 14.32 -23.49
CA CYS A 254 -8.22 15.72 -23.07
C CYS A 254 -8.26 16.64 -24.31
N PRO A 255 -9.09 17.70 -24.33
CA PRO A 255 -9.10 18.64 -25.45
C PRO A 255 -7.68 19.17 -25.66
N PRO A 256 -7.19 19.15 -26.91
CA PRO A 256 -5.79 19.40 -27.20
C PRO A 256 -5.50 20.92 -27.13
N ASN A 257 -4.26 21.26 -26.78
CA ASN A 257 -3.57 22.53 -27.12
C ASN A 257 -3.50 23.70 -26.12
N ARG A 258 -3.84 23.56 -24.82
CA ARG A 258 -3.67 24.70 -23.88
C ARG A 258 -3.01 24.45 -22.53
N ILE A 259 -2.89 23.21 -22.06
CA ILE A 259 -2.16 22.95 -20.81
C ILE A 259 -0.65 23.19 -21.01
N PRO A 260 -0.02 22.67 -22.08
CA PRO A 260 1.42 22.89 -22.32
C PRO A 260 1.79 24.38 -22.44
N SER A 261 0.97 25.17 -23.14
CA SER A 261 1.17 26.62 -23.29
C SER A 261 0.92 27.43 -22.01
N GLN A 262 0.38 26.83 -20.95
CA GLN A 262 0.25 27.47 -19.63
C GLN A 262 1.31 26.99 -18.62
N LEU A 263 2.09 25.95 -18.95
CA LEU A 263 3.19 25.47 -18.12
C LEU A 263 4.31 26.50 -17.97
N VAL A 264 4.38 27.50 -18.87
CA VAL A 264 5.42 28.55 -18.94
C VAL A 264 5.67 29.23 -17.59
N ASN A 265 4.63 29.38 -16.77
CA ASN A 265 4.69 30.14 -15.52
C ASN A 265 5.02 29.28 -14.28
N GLY A 266 5.19 27.97 -14.45
CA GLY A 266 5.49 27.04 -13.38
C GLY A 266 6.98 26.79 -13.19
N GLY A 267 7.44 26.83 -11.95
CA GLY A 267 8.82 26.44 -11.59
C GLY A 267 8.88 24.97 -11.16
N PHE A 268 8.57 24.06 -12.08
CA PHE A 268 8.53 22.63 -11.78
C PHE A 268 9.93 22.06 -11.59
N THR A 269 10.12 21.23 -10.58
CA THR A 269 11.34 20.43 -10.40
C THR A 269 11.16 19.03 -10.98
N ASN A 270 9.93 18.49 -10.91
CA ASN A 270 9.61 17.16 -11.40
C ASN A 270 8.45 17.23 -12.38
N LEU A 271 8.64 16.63 -13.55
CA LEU A 271 7.59 16.51 -14.56
C LEU A 271 7.48 15.06 -15.02
N ARG A 272 6.29 14.46 -14.86
CA ARG A 272 5.88 13.25 -15.56
C ARG A 272 4.94 13.65 -16.69
N TYR A 273 5.27 13.24 -17.90
CA TYR A 273 4.52 13.54 -19.10
C TYR A 273 4.27 12.26 -19.89
N LYS A 274 3.00 11.87 -19.99
CA LYS A 274 2.55 10.71 -20.75
C LYS A 274 1.72 11.23 -21.92
N VAL A 275 2.32 11.34 -23.12
CA VAL A 275 1.69 11.50 -24.46
C VAL A 275 2.68 11.96 -25.56
N SER A 276 2.38 11.61 -26.82
CA SER A 276 2.96 12.12 -28.08
C SER A 276 2.45 13.53 -28.45
N SER A 277 3.22 14.59 -28.24
CA SER A 277 2.85 15.94 -28.71
C SER A 277 4.05 16.73 -29.20
N GLU A 278 3.91 17.43 -30.34
CA GLU A 278 4.89 18.40 -30.86
C GLU A 278 5.19 19.55 -29.87
N GLU A 279 4.26 19.83 -28.95
CA GLU A 279 4.35 20.90 -27.95
C GLU A 279 5.35 20.61 -26.79
N LEU A 280 5.88 19.38 -26.68
CA LEU A 280 6.87 19.04 -25.65
C LEU A 280 8.13 19.90 -25.77
N SER A 281 8.55 20.18 -27.00
CA SER A 281 9.70 21.05 -27.28
C SER A 281 9.52 22.45 -26.70
N MET A 282 8.42 23.13 -27.03
CA MET A 282 8.08 24.46 -26.53
C MET A 282 7.96 24.49 -25.01
N THR A 283 7.35 23.44 -24.43
CA THR A 283 7.23 23.31 -22.98
C THR A 283 8.60 23.25 -22.32
N LEU A 284 9.47 22.34 -22.77
CA LEU A 284 10.81 22.16 -22.20
C LEU A 284 11.70 23.39 -22.40
N GLN A 285 11.56 24.15 -23.49
CA GLN A 285 12.28 25.42 -23.66
C GLN A 285 11.99 26.41 -22.54
N GLN A 286 10.78 26.38 -21.98
CA GLN A 286 10.34 27.35 -20.98
C GLN A 286 10.63 26.88 -19.54
N ILE A 287 10.31 25.61 -19.23
CA ILE A 287 10.45 25.07 -17.86
C ILE A 287 11.72 24.25 -17.65
N GLY A 288 12.45 23.89 -18.70
CA GLY A 288 13.60 22.98 -18.62
C GLY A 288 14.69 23.46 -17.66
N SER A 289 14.87 24.77 -17.52
CA SER A 289 15.85 25.36 -16.60
C SER A 289 15.59 25.10 -15.10
N THR A 290 14.37 24.66 -14.74
CA THR A 290 13.98 24.34 -13.36
C THR A 290 13.90 22.83 -13.09
N LEU A 291 13.80 22.01 -14.14
CA LEU A 291 13.60 20.57 -14.01
C LEU A 291 14.86 19.86 -13.48
N THR A 292 14.66 19.01 -12.47
CA THR A 292 15.64 18.09 -11.90
C THR A 292 15.31 16.63 -12.21
N SER A 293 14.04 16.31 -12.44
CA SER A 293 13.56 14.97 -12.84
C SER A 293 12.52 15.08 -13.96
N LEU A 294 12.73 14.32 -15.04
CA LEU A 294 11.82 14.26 -16.20
C LEU A 294 11.48 12.79 -16.51
N LEU A 295 10.19 12.49 -16.52
CA LEU A 295 9.63 11.18 -16.88
C LEU A 295 8.79 11.31 -18.15
N LEU A 296 9.17 10.64 -19.22
CA LEU A 296 8.44 10.57 -20.48
C LEU A 296 7.93 9.13 -20.65
N GLU A 297 6.62 8.92 -20.64
CA GLU A 297 6.00 7.58 -20.70
C GLU A 297 5.08 7.43 -21.92
N TYR A 298 5.07 6.22 -22.53
CA TYR A 298 4.22 5.84 -23.67
C TYR A 298 4.31 6.77 -24.90
N ALA A 299 5.51 7.25 -25.21
CA ALA A 299 5.71 8.03 -26.43
C ALA A 299 5.67 7.13 -27.68
N LEU A 300 4.55 7.15 -28.41
CA LEU A 300 4.44 6.51 -29.73
C LEU A 300 5.33 7.20 -30.79
N TYR A 301 5.58 8.48 -30.60
CA TYR A 301 6.47 9.33 -31.38
C TYR A 301 6.98 10.46 -30.47
N THR A 302 8.29 10.66 -30.41
CA THR A 302 8.93 11.81 -29.75
C THR A 302 9.55 12.73 -30.81
N PRO A 303 9.00 13.94 -31.01
CA PRO A 303 9.54 14.90 -31.98
C PRO A 303 10.81 15.61 -31.47
N VAL A 304 11.34 15.23 -30.30
CA VAL A 304 12.45 15.92 -29.64
C VAL A 304 13.58 14.94 -29.39
N SER A 305 14.75 15.21 -29.96
CA SER A 305 15.97 14.44 -29.70
C SER A 305 16.38 14.47 -28.23
N LEU A 306 17.04 13.41 -27.76
CA LEU A 306 17.57 13.38 -26.39
C LEU A 306 18.58 14.52 -26.13
N GLY A 307 19.41 14.86 -27.14
CA GLY A 307 20.35 15.98 -27.06
C GLY A 307 19.64 17.33 -26.86
N SER A 308 18.51 17.56 -27.54
CA SER A 308 17.68 18.73 -27.33
C SER A 308 17.09 18.78 -25.92
N ILE A 309 16.62 17.64 -25.38
CA ILE A 309 16.11 17.58 -24.00
C ILE A 309 17.20 17.96 -22.99
N LEU A 310 18.39 17.38 -23.13
CA LEU A 310 19.52 17.64 -22.22
C LEU A 310 20.03 19.08 -22.31
N SER A 311 19.99 19.68 -23.50
CA SER A 311 20.37 21.10 -23.67
C SER A 311 19.33 22.07 -23.09
N MET A 312 18.03 21.76 -23.23
CA MET A 312 16.95 22.56 -22.63
C MET A 312 16.87 22.41 -21.10
N CYS A 313 17.34 21.27 -20.55
CA CYS A 313 17.23 20.94 -19.13
C CYS A 313 18.60 20.81 -18.44
N PRO A 314 19.35 21.91 -18.23
CA PRO A 314 20.73 21.85 -17.73
C PRO A 314 20.86 21.39 -16.26
N LYS A 315 19.79 21.45 -15.45
CA LYS A 315 19.77 21.01 -14.05
C LYS A 315 19.26 19.58 -13.87
N LEU A 316 19.01 18.87 -14.98
CA LEU A 316 18.41 17.54 -14.94
C LEU A 316 19.36 16.52 -14.30
N THR A 317 18.87 15.83 -13.27
CA THR A 317 19.59 14.78 -12.54
C THR A 317 19.03 13.40 -12.82
N GLU A 318 17.76 13.31 -13.20
CA GLU A 318 17.06 12.08 -13.53
C GLU A 318 16.26 12.22 -14.82
N LEU A 319 16.42 11.28 -15.74
CA LEU A 319 15.68 11.19 -16.98
C LEU A 319 15.20 9.77 -17.19
N LYS A 320 13.89 9.59 -17.32
CA LYS A 320 13.28 8.31 -17.70
C LYS A 320 12.52 8.50 -19.00
N TYR A 321 12.85 7.65 -19.97
CA TYR A 321 12.21 7.60 -21.26
C TYR A 321 11.65 6.19 -21.48
N CYS A 322 10.35 6.10 -21.74
CA CYS A 322 9.67 4.90 -22.23
C CYS A 322 8.90 5.25 -23.50
N GLY A 323 9.36 4.78 -24.65
CA GLY A 323 8.74 5.02 -25.94
C GLY A 323 8.80 3.79 -26.85
N SER A 324 8.01 3.80 -27.92
CA SER A 324 8.06 2.75 -28.95
C SER A 324 9.34 2.82 -29.80
N ARG A 325 9.89 4.03 -29.97
CA ARG A 325 11.14 4.30 -30.69
C ARG A 325 12.09 5.17 -29.89
N PHE A 326 13.37 5.06 -30.17
CA PHE A 326 14.41 5.88 -29.58
C PHE A 326 14.28 7.33 -30.09
N PRO A 327 14.39 8.34 -29.20
CA PRO A 327 14.32 9.73 -29.62
C PRO A 327 15.55 10.06 -30.45
N ASN A 328 15.34 10.24 -31.76
CA ASN A 328 16.37 10.34 -32.80
C ASN A 328 17.59 11.19 -32.36
N VAL A 329 18.79 10.65 -32.50
CA VAL A 329 20.08 11.29 -32.13
C VAL A 329 20.63 12.12 -33.30
N HIS A 330 20.18 11.84 -34.52
CA HIS A 330 20.80 12.31 -35.75
C HIS A 330 20.26 13.64 -36.32
N ASP A 331 19.35 14.34 -35.61
CA ASP A 331 18.71 15.59 -36.08
C ASP A 331 19.61 16.84 -36.04
N GLY A 332 20.94 16.68 -36.13
CA GLY A 332 21.88 17.82 -36.15
C GLY A 332 21.96 18.62 -34.83
N SER A 333 21.26 18.18 -33.77
CA SER A 333 21.35 18.76 -32.45
C SER A 333 22.65 18.32 -31.77
N SER A 334 23.52 19.28 -31.44
CA SER A 334 24.73 18.99 -30.66
C SER A 334 24.33 18.59 -29.24
N PHE A 335 24.72 17.39 -28.80
CA PHE A 335 24.61 17.05 -27.39
C PHE A 335 25.43 18.04 -26.54
N PRO A 336 24.94 18.39 -25.33
CA PRO A 336 25.70 19.23 -24.44
C PRO A 336 27.03 18.55 -24.05
N PRO A 337 28.12 19.32 -23.88
CA PRO A 337 29.47 18.76 -23.69
C PRO A 337 29.62 17.88 -22.44
N ALA A 338 28.86 18.17 -21.37
CA ALA A 338 28.71 17.29 -20.22
C ALA A 338 27.41 17.61 -19.46
N SER A 339 26.57 16.59 -19.27
CA SER A 339 25.35 16.64 -18.50
C SER A 339 25.61 16.39 -17.00
N GLY A 340 24.80 17.01 -16.14
CA GLY A 340 24.76 16.74 -14.70
C GLY A 340 23.96 15.49 -14.33
N LEU A 341 23.53 14.70 -15.31
CA LEU A 341 22.65 13.56 -15.12
C LEU A 341 23.28 12.46 -14.26
N LEU A 342 22.54 12.00 -13.26
CA LEU A 342 22.94 10.93 -12.34
C LEU A 342 22.16 9.63 -12.58
N SER A 343 20.94 9.73 -13.12
CA SER A 343 20.05 8.59 -13.37
C SER A 343 19.46 8.68 -14.78
N LEU A 344 19.64 7.63 -15.57
CA LEU A 344 19.13 7.52 -16.93
C LEU A 344 18.42 6.18 -17.12
N TYR A 345 17.15 6.24 -17.53
CA TYR A 345 16.37 5.08 -17.91
C TYR A 345 15.91 5.26 -19.36
N LEU A 346 16.26 4.34 -20.25
CA LEU A 346 15.94 4.35 -21.67
C LEU A 346 15.30 3.02 -22.05
N ASN A 347 14.00 3.04 -22.30
CA ASN A 347 13.27 1.92 -22.85
C ASN A 347 12.70 2.29 -24.23
N ALA A 348 13.30 1.71 -25.27
CA ALA A 348 12.91 1.82 -26.66
C ALA A 348 13.31 0.52 -27.40
N HIS A 349 12.65 0.19 -28.50
CA HIS A 349 12.87 -1.07 -29.22
C HIS A 349 14.03 -1.05 -30.22
N ASP A 350 14.58 0.12 -30.54
CA ASP A 350 15.48 0.37 -31.66
C ASP A 350 16.73 1.20 -31.27
N ILE A 351 17.27 1.01 -30.06
CA ILE A 351 18.48 1.70 -29.61
C ILE A 351 19.71 1.08 -30.27
N THR A 352 20.41 1.83 -31.14
CA THR A 352 21.68 1.35 -31.72
C THR A 352 22.86 1.63 -30.77
N ASP A 353 23.96 0.91 -30.96
CA ASP A 353 25.21 1.17 -30.23
C ASP A 353 25.72 2.61 -30.44
N SER A 354 25.56 3.15 -31.65
CA SER A 354 25.98 4.52 -31.98
C SER A 354 25.15 5.57 -31.23
N ASP A 355 23.85 5.31 -31.07
CA ASP A 355 22.96 6.14 -30.27
C ASP A 355 23.36 6.11 -28.80
N LEU A 356 23.58 4.91 -28.26
CA LEU A 356 23.99 4.73 -26.87
C LEU A 356 25.35 5.41 -26.59
N GLU A 357 26.33 5.27 -27.49
CA GLU A 357 27.64 5.92 -27.36
C GLU A 357 27.50 7.45 -27.36
N ALA A 358 26.70 8.01 -28.27
CA ALA A 358 26.47 9.46 -28.32
C ALA A 358 25.88 10.01 -27.00
N VAL A 359 24.92 9.28 -26.41
CA VAL A 359 24.28 9.67 -25.14
C VAL A 359 25.22 9.53 -23.95
N LEU A 360 25.90 8.39 -23.82
CA LEU A 360 26.76 8.11 -22.66
C LEU A 360 28.02 8.97 -22.63
N ARG A 361 28.56 9.34 -23.80
CA ARG A 361 29.66 10.32 -23.91
C ARG A 361 29.33 11.65 -23.22
N CYS A 362 28.05 12.02 -23.18
CA CYS A 362 27.59 13.28 -22.62
C CYS A 362 27.17 13.15 -21.15
N CYS A 363 27.14 11.94 -20.58
CA CYS A 363 26.67 11.68 -19.21
C CYS A 363 27.75 11.00 -18.34
N PRO A 364 28.94 11.59 -18.13
CA PRO A 364 30.05 10.91 -17.45
C PRO A 364 29.83 10.71 -15.94
N LYS A 365 28.88 11.43 -15.31
CA LYS A 365 28.60 11.38 -13.86
C LYS A 365 27.50 10.36 -13.49
N LEU A 366 27.12 9.51 -14.44
CA LEU A 366 25.99 8.62 -14.28
C LEU A 366 26.24 7.59 -13.18
N ARG A 367 25.27 7.44 -12.28
CA ARG A 367 25.28 6.46 -11.18
C ARG A 367 24.27 5.35 -11.38
N ASN A 368 23.17 5.64 -12.07
CA ASN A 368 22.13 4.67 -12.36
C ASN A 368 21.84 4.67 -13.85
N LEU A 369 21.97 3.52 -14.49
CA LEU A 369 21.67 3.31 -15.90
C LEU A 369 20.71 2.14 -16.04
N ALA A 370 19.64 2.35 -16.78
CA ALA A 370 18.76 1.28 -17.23
C ALA A 370 18.53 1.45 -18.73
N VAL A 371 18.94 0.46 -19.52
CA VAL A 371 18.78 0.45 -20.97
C VAL A 371 18.14 -0.84 -21.42
N TYR A 372 17.25 -0.76 -22.40
CA TYR A 372 16.48 -1.89 -22.93
C TYR A 372 16.55 -1.88 -24.46
N GLY A 373 16.57 -3.06 -25.07
CA GLY A 373 16.63 -3.19 -26.52
C GLY A 373 17.98 -2.85 -27.14
N CYS A 374 19.09 -2.97 -26.39
CA CYS A 374 20.45 -2.70 -26.88
C CYS A 374 21.17 -3.97 -27.37
N GLU A 375 22.10 -3.83 -28.30
CA GLU A 375 22.98 -4.91 -28.76
C GLU A 375 24.07 -5.25 -27.70
N PRO A 376 24.68 -6.46 -27.74
CA PRO A 376 25.70 -6.90 -26.76
C PRO A 376 26.87 -5.93 -26.57
N GLU A 377 27.25 -5.26 -27.65
CA GLU A 377 28.36 -4.33 -27.72
C GLU A 377 28.10 -3.03 -26.94
N GLY A 378 26.83 -2.70 -26.69
CA GLY A 378 26.39 -1.66 -25.77
C GLY A 378 27.00 -1.80 -24.37
N MET A 379 27.26 -3.01 -23.89
CA MET A 379 27.91 -3.23 -22.59
C MET A 379 29.35 -2.69 -22.57
N ARG A 380 30.10 -2.83 -23.67
CA ARG A 380 31.46 -2.29 -23.80
C ARG A 380 31.45 -0.76 -23.84
N ILE A 381 30.43 -0.18 -24.44
CA ILE A 381 30.22 1.27 -24.46
C ILE A 381 29.94 1.79 -23.05
N ILE A 382 29.09 1.08 -22.28
CA ILE A 382 28.82 1.41 -20.88
C ILE A 382 30.10 1.39 -20.04
N ASP A 383 30.92 0.33 -20.14
CA ASP A 383 32.21 0.23 -19.46
C ASP A 383 33.15 1.41 -19.79
N ARG A 384 33.14 1.87 -21.05
CA ARG A 384 34.03 2.95 -21.51
C ARG A 384 33.68 4.31 -20.90
N TYR A 385 32.40 4.64 -20.78
CA TYR A 385 31.95 5.99 -20.41
C TYR A 385 31.43 6.13 -18.98
N CYS A 386 30.94 5.05 -18.36
CA CYS A 386 30.23 5.08 -17.07
C CYS A 386 31.06 4.45 -15.93
N ASN A 387 32.14 5.10 -15.51
CA ASN A 387 33.07 4.55 -14.50
C ASN A 387 32.56 4.62 -13.04
N ASP A 388 31.65 5.56 -12.73
CA ASP A 388 31.11 5.76 -11.36
C ASP A 388 29.73 5.09 -11.17
N LEU A 389 29.41 4.11 -12.01
CA LEU A 389 28.10 3.47 -12.02
C LEU A 389 27.90 2.62 -10.75
N GLN A 390 26.75 2.82 -10.10
CA GLN A 390 26.31 2.10 -8.91
C GLN A 390 25.21 1.09 -9.23
N GLN A 391 24.39 1.36 -10.25
CA GLN A 391 23.29 0.49 -10.66
C GLN A 391 23.24 0.39 -12.18
N LEU A 392 23.19 -0.85 -12.66
CA LEU A 392 23.09 -1.16 -14.07
C LEU A 392 21.93 -2.12 -14.30
N ARG A 393 20.96 -1.69 -15.12
CA ARG A 393 20.00 -2.59 -15.75
C ARG A 393 20.24 -2.63 -17.25
N PHE A 394 20.41 -3.81 -17.81
CA PHE A 394 20.71 -3.99 -19.22
C PHE A 394 19.81 -5.07 -19.81
N ASN A 395 18.90 -4.67 -20.71
CA ASN A 395 17.91 -5.54 -21.38
C ASN A 395 17.01 -6.37 -20.44
N SER A 396 16.96 -6.05 -19.14
CA SER A 396 16.18 -6.82 -18.16
C SER A 396 14.75 -6.31 -18.02
N LEU A 397 13.79 -7.09 -18.53
CA LEU A 397 12.36 -6.80 -18.44
C LEU A 397 11.76 -7.10 -17.04
N HIS A 398 12.54 -7.70 -16.13
CA HIS A 398 12.07 -8.08 -14.80
C HIS A 398 12.03 -6.86 -13.86
N GLY A 399 10.89 -6.15 -13.89
CA GLY A 399 10.66 -4.94 -13.12
C GLY A 399 10.31 -5.19 -11.64
N ARG A 400 11.29 -5.48 -10.79
CA ARG A 400 11.17 -5.23 -9.33
C ARG A 400 11.81 -3.87 -9.00
N SER A 401 10.98 -2.84 -8.79
CA SER A 401 11.41 -1.45 -8.51
C SER A 401 12.18 -1.38 -7.17
N SER A 402 13.36 -0.76 -7.10
CA SER A 402 13.55 0.69 -7.13
C SER A 402 15.02 0.97 -7.48
N ILE A 403 15.30 2.08 -8.16
CA ILE A 403 16.67 2.59 -8.22
C ILE A 403 17.02 3.00 -6.79
N SER A 404 17.85 2.21 -6.10
CA SER A 404 18.21 2.46 -4.71
C SER A 404 18.90 3.83 -4.59
N ARG A 405 18.36 4.77 -3.80
CA ARG A 405 19.02 6.07 -3.57
C ARG A 405 20.18 5.95 -2.57
N SER A 406 20.97 4.89 -2.65
CA SER A 406 22.14 4.74 -1.78
C SER A 406 23.24 5.71 -2.25
N ILE A 407 23.69 6.57 -1.34
CA ILE A 407 24.49 7.75 -1.68
C ILE A 407 25.99 7.57 -1.36
N ALA A 408 26.44 6.45 -0.79
CA ALA A 408 27.68 6.50 0.00
C ALA A 408 28.90 5.69 -0.50
N THR A 409 28.83 4.87 -1.56
CA THR A 409 29.99 4.05 -1.97
C THR A 409 30.25 4.10 -3.48
N LYS A 410 31.53 4.08 -3.87
CA LYS A 410 31.96 3.87 -5.26
C LYS A 410 31.75 2.39 -5.63
N GLY A 411 31.56 2.08 -6.92
CA GLY A 411 31.42 0.71 -7.44
C GLY A 411 29.97 0.23 -7.66
N LEU A 412 29.83 -0.79 -8.50
CA LEU A 412 28.54 -1.41 -8.85
C LEU A 412 27.96 -2.16 -7.65
N ARG A 413 26.69 -1.88 -7.33
CA ARG A 413 25.95 -2.47 -6.21
C ARG A 413 24.76 -3.30 -6.67
N VAL A 414 24.09 -2.85 -7.72
CA VAL A 414 22.92 -3.52 -8.31
C VAL A 414 23.22 -3.79 -9.78
N VAL A 415 23.18 -5.05 -10.16
CA VAL A 415 23.32 -5.49 -11.54
C VAL A 415 22.11 -6.34 -11.89
N ASP A 416 21.42 -5.95 -12.95
CA ASP A 416 20.22 -6.62 -13.45
C ASP A 416 20.29 -6.76 -14.97
N ILE A 417 20.53 -7.98 -15.43
CA ILE A 417 20.83 -8.26 -16.82
C ILE A 417 19.78 -9.22 -17.37
N GLY A 418 19.13 -8.79 -18.44
CA GLY A 418 18.14 -9.58 -19.13
C GLY A 418 18.76 -10.70 -19.95
N ASP A 419 17.96 -11.25 -20.85
CA ASP A 419 18.37 -12.37 -21.69
C ASP A 419 19.44 -11.89 -22.68
N VAL A 420 20.71 -12.15 -22.36
CA VAL A 420 21.86 -11.67 -23.13
C VAL A 420 22.77 -12.82 -23.55
N GLU A 421 23.42 -12.63 -24.70
CA GLU A 421 24.42 -13.57 -25.21
C GLU A 421 25.67 -13.63 -24.33
N GLY A 422 26.41 -14.74 -24.39
CA GLY A 422 27.61 -14.95 -23.57
C GLY A 422 28.73 -13.92 -23.75
N SER A 423 28.82 -13.27 -24.91
CA SER A 423 29.73 -12.14 -25.16
C SER A 423 29.48 -10.99 -24.17
N THR A 424 28.22 -10.69 -23.87
CA THR A 424 27.79 -9.69 -22.88
C THR A 424 28.24 -10.09 -21.47
N ALA A 425 28.17 -11.38 -21.14
CA ALA A 425 28.62 -11.90 -19.84
C ALA A 425 30.12 -11.68 -19.64
N GLN A 426 30.94 -11.82 -20.69
CA GLN A 426 32.38 -11.54 -20.62
C GLN A 426 32.65 -10.05 -20.37
N TYR A 427 31.95 -9.15 -21.07
CA TYR A 427 32.09 -7.71 -20.85
C TYR A 427 31.71 -7.31 -19.42
N LEU A 428 30.62 -7.87 -18.89
CA LEU A 428 30.26 -7.67 -17.50
C LEU A 428 31.34 -8.19 -16.54
N ALA A 429 31.90 -9.37 -16.80
CA ALA A 429 32.96 -9.93 -15.98
C ALA A 429 34.18 -9.00 -15.94
N ASP A 430 34.53 -8.39 -17.07
CA ASP A 430 35.63 -7.45 -17.18
C ASP A 430 35.31 -6.13 -16.46
N MET A 431 34.09 -5.59 -16.59
CA MET A 431 33.62 -4.43 -15.83
C MET A 431 33.74 -4.64 -14.32
N LEU A 432 33.23 -5.77 -13.83
CA LEU A 432 33.29 -6.13 -12.41
C LEU A 432 34.72 -6.38 -11.94
N ARG A 433 35.61 -6.86 -12.84
CA ARG A 433 37.03 -7.04 -12.51
C ARG A 433 37.76 -5.72 -12.33
N LYS A 434 37.40 -4.69 -13.10
CA LYS A 434 37.97 -3.33 -13.03
C LYS A 434 37.44 -2.52 -11.84
N GLY A 435 36.17 -2.72 -11.49
CA GLY A 435 35.53 -2.04 -10.35
C GLY A 435 35.97 -2.57 -8.99
N ASP A 436 35.50 -1.93 -7.92
CA ASP A 436 35.62 -2.44 -6.56
C ASP A 436 34.78 -3.73 -6.42
N LYS A 437 35.43 -4.89 -6.57
CA LYS A 437 34.79 -6.22 -6.57
C LYS A 437 33.87 -6.48 -5.38
N HIS A 438 34.09 -5.78 -4.27
CA HIS A 438 33.45 -6.02 -2.97
C HIS A 438 32.17 -5.19 -2.75
N THR A 439 31.58 -4.58 -3.78
CA THR A 439 30.44 -3.66 -3.62
C THR A 439 29.10 -4.24 -4.04
N LEU A 440 29.07 -5.40 -4.71
CA LEU A 440 27.85 -5.98 -5.25
C LEU A 440 26.92 -6.50 -4.14
N GLU A 441 25.68 -6.01 -4.13
CA GLU A 441 24.65 -6.34 -3.14
C GLU A 441 23.46 -7.06 -3.76
N GLU A 442 23.13 -6.74 -5.02
CA GLU A 442 22.01 -7.33 -5.75
C GLU A 442 22.44 -7.76 -7.15
N LEU A 443 22.16 -9.01 -7.50
CA LEU A 443 22.48 -9.58 -8.80
C LEU A 443 21.27 -10.32 -9.38
N TYR A 444 20.79 -9.87 -10.52
CA TYR A 444 19.72 -10.48 -11.30
C TYR A 444 20.22 -10.79 -12.71
N MET A 445 20.05 -12.02 -13.20
CA MET A 445 20.57 -12.44 -14.50
C MET A 445 19.62 -13.39 -15.22
N ALA A 446 19.30 -13.11 -16.48
CA ALA A 446 18.72 -14.10 -17.37
C ALA A 446 19.78 -14.71 -18.30
N MET A 447 20.00 -16.02 -18.17
CA MET A 447 21.07 -16.72 -18.89
C MET A 447 20.54 -17.35 -20.18
N HIS A 448 20.96 -16.85 -21.35
CA HIS A 448 20.63 -17.44 -22.64
C HIS A 448 21.46 -18.71 -22.91
N GLU A 449 20.83 -19.75 -23.45
CA GLU A 449 21.50 -20.96 -23.93
C GLU A 449 21.81 -20.82 -25.43
N GLN A 450 23.08 -20.61 -25.77
CA GLN A 450 23.60 -20.90 -27.11
C GLN A 450 24.33 -22.26 -27.05
N PRO A 451 24.41 -23.03 -28.16
CA PRO A 451 25.22 -24.23 -28.23
C PRO A 451 26.71 -23.88 -28.06
N GLY A 452 27.15 -23.82 -26.79
CA GLY A 452 28.40 -23.21 -26.31
C GLY A 452 28.27 -21.69 -26.12
N PRO A 453 28.77 -21.06 -25.01
CA PRO A 453 29.81 -21.50 -24.07
C PRO A 453 29.42 -21.36 -22.58
N SER A 454 29.16 -22.48 -21.90
CA SER A 454 29.01 -22.56 -20.43
C SER A 454 30.20 -22.00 -19.64
N ARG A 455 31.35 -21.81 -20.31
CA ARG A 455 32.57 -21.27 -19.72
C ARG A 455 32.46 -19.78 -19.39
N GLN A 456 31.87 -18.95 -20.25
CA GLN A 456 31.82 -17.50 -20.01
C GLN A 456 30.97 -17.16 -18.79
N TRP A 457 29.80 -17.81 -18.65
CA TRP A 457 28.98 -17.69 -17.45
C TRP A 457 29.67 -18.28 -16.22
N ARG A 458 30.41 -19.39 -16.36
CA ARG A 458 31.21 -19.95 -15.25
C ARG A 458 32.32 -19.01 -14.81
N ASP A 459 33.02 -18.40 -15.75
CA ASP A 459 34.11 -17.47 -15.50
C ASP A 459 33.57 -16.19 -14.86
N LEU A 460 32.43 -15.68 -15.35
CA LEU A 460 31.72 -14.58 -14.69
C LEU A 460 31.31 -14.96 -13.25
N LEU A 461 30.64 -16.10 -13.07
CA LEU A 461 30.08 -16.53 -11.79
C LEU A 461 31.15 -16.84 -10.75
N SER A 462 32.29 -17.36 -11.16
CA SER A 462 33.46 -17.62 -10.29
C SER A 462 34.23 -16.35 -9.91
N ASN A 463 34.05 -15.25 -10.65
CA ASN A 463 34.70 -13.97 -10.38
C ASN A 463 33.89 -13.04 -9.48
N PHE A 464 32.62 -13.35 -9.19
CA PHE A 464 31.83 -12.55 -8.25
C PHE A 464 32.36 -12.72 -6.84
N ASP A 465 32.69 -11.60 -6.19
CA ASP A 465 32.75 -11.60 -4.74
C ASP A 465 31.32 -11.53 -4.18
N THR A 466 30.94 -12.58 -3.46
CA THR A 466 29.61 -12.75 -2.91
C THR A 466 29.50 -12.37 -1.44
N GLN A 467 30.56 -11.83 -0.84
CA GLN A 467 30.61 -11.45 0.58
C GLN A 467 29.58 -10.40 1.00
N ARG A 468 29.11 -9.57 0.05
CA ARG A 468 28.06 -8.55 0.30
C ARG A 468 26.77 -8.83 -0.45
N LEU A 469 26.66 -9.94 -1.17
CA LEU A 469 25.49 -10.25 -1.97
C LEU A 469 24.32 -10.57 -1.03
N VAL A 470 23.30 -9.73 -1.05
CA VAL A 470 22.08 -9.86 -0.22
C VAL A 470 20.93 -10.40 -1.04
N LYS A 471 20.83 -10.02 -2.32
CA LYS A 471 19.79 -10.51 -3.22
C LYS A 471 20.39 -11.15 -4.45
N PHE A 472 19.86 -12.30 -4.80
CA PHE A 472 20.23 -13.01 -6.01
C PHE A 472 18.97 -13.44 -6.75
N GLY A 473 18.99 -13.32 -8.06
CA GLY A 473 17.94 -13.92 -8.84
C GLY A 473 18.36 -14.28 -10.25
N CYS A 474 17.72 -15.31 -10.79
CA CYS A 474 18.14 -15.85 -12.07
C CYS A 474 17.05 -16.57 -12.85
N LYS A 475 17.08 -16.42 -14.18
CA LYS A 475 16.49 -17.39 -15.11
C LYS A 475 17.50 -18.51 -15.36
N VAL A 476 17.25 -19.68 -14.80
CA VAL A 476 18.18 -20.82 -14.80
C VAL A 476 17.80 -21.82 -15.88
N LYS A 477 18.82 -22.22 -16.66
CA LYS A 477 18.75 -23.32 -17.62
C LYS A 477 19.49 -24.54 -17.07
N HIS A 478 19.09 -25.75 -17.50
CA HIS A 478 19.55 -27.03 -16.95
C HIS A 478 21.08 -27.14 -16.81
N SER A 479 21.83 -26.69 -17.81
CA SER A 479 23.30 -26.78 -17.83
C SER A 479 24.01 -25.92 -16.77
N MET A 480 23.32 -24.95 -16.14
CA MET A 480 23.90 -23.98 -15.21
C MET A 480 23.65 -24.28 -13.72
N HIS A 481 22.86 -25.30 -13.39
CA HIS A 481 22.42 -25.57 -12.02
C HIS A 481 23.58 -25.74 -11.04
N THR A 482 24.61 -26.50 -11.41
CA THR A 482 25.80 -26.71 -10.56
C THR A 482 26.54 -25.42 -10.25
N ILE A 483 26.62 -24.50 -11.22
CA ILE A 483 27.35 -23.24 -11.07
C ILE A 483 26.54 -22.28 -10.19
N VAL A 484 25.24 -22.17 -10.45
CA VAL A 484 24.31 -21.37 -9.63
C VAL A 484 24.29 -21.87 -8.19
N ALA A 485 24.19 -23.18 -7.98
CA ALA A 485 24.26 -23.80 -6.66
C ALA A 485 25.62 -23.52 -5.97
N GLY A 486 26.72 -23.53 -6.72
CA GLY A 486 28.04 -23.15 -6.23
C GLY A 486 28.10 -21.70 -5.73
N LEU A 487 27.56 -20.77 -6.51
CA LEU A 487 27.48 -19.35 -6.15
C LEU A 487 26.61 -19.14 -4.89
N ILE A 488 25.45 -19.78 -4.83
CA ILE A 488 24.56 -19.72 -3.66
C ILE A 488 25.30 -20.18 -2.40
N ARG A 489 26.00 -21.32 -2.43
CA ARG A 489 26.76 -21.83 -1.27
C ARG A 489 27.86 -20.89 -0.80
N GLN A 490 28.49 -20.15 -1.70
CA GLN A 490 29.53 -19.18 -1.36
C GLN A 490 28.96 -17.90 -0.72
N SER A 491 27.72 -17.55 -1.06
CA SER A 491 27.08 -16.28 -0.73
C SER A 491 26.37 -16.31 0.63
N ARG A 492 27.11 -16.39 1.74
CA ARG A 492 26.52 -16.53 3.10
C ARG A 492 25.67 -15.36 3.58
N THR A 493 25.72 -14.21 2.89
CA THR A 493 24.92 -13.02 3.22
C THR A 493 23.57 -12.97 2.51
N LEU A 494 23.27 -13.92 1.62
CA LEU A 494 22.02 -13.93 0.87
C LEU A 494 20.80 -14.00 1.77
N GLN A 495 19.83 -13.14 1.46
CA GLN A 495 18.56 -13.00 2.16
C GLN A 495 17.36 -13.19 1.24
N ASP A 496 17.49 -12.87 -0.03
CA ASP A 496 16.41 -12.95 -1.01
C ASP A 496 16.91 -13.70 -2.24
N ILE A 497 16.25 -14.81 -2.57
CA ILE A 497 16.52 -15.57 -3.78
C ILE A 497 15.26 -15.61 -4.65
N SER A 498 15.41 -15.27 -5.92
CA SER A 498 14.32 -15.24 -6.88
C SER A 498 14.66 -16.04 -8.14
N PHE A 499 13.86 -17.01 -8.52
CA PHE A 499 13.97 -17.68 -9.82
C PHE A 499 12.76 -17.35 -10.69
N TRP A 500 12.98 -17.16 -11.99
CA TRP A 500 11.91 -16.87 -12.95
C TRP A 500 12.14 -17.49 -14.33
N ASP A 501 11.08 -17.71 -15.11
CA ASP A 501 11.11 -18.17 -16.51
C ASP A 501 12.06 -19.37 -16.74
N SER A 502 12.14 -20.27 -15.77
CA SER A 502 13.12 -21.37 -15.73
C SER A 502 12.45 -22.71 -15.99
N GLU A 503 13.10 -23.56 -16.79
CA GLU A 503 12.56 -24.88 -17.12
C GLU A 503 12.55 -25.81 -15.90
N LEU A 504 13.61 -25.75 -15.09
CA LEU A 504 13.76 -26.64 -13.94
C LEU A 504 14.42 -25.89 -12.78
N ILE A 505 14.00 -26.20 -11.56
CA ILE A 505 14.81 -25.98 -10.35
C ILE A 505 15.17 -27.32 -9.73
N SER A 506 16.45 -27.69 -9.78
CA SER A 506 16.95 -29.00 -9.36
C SER A 506 17.18 -29.08 -7.85
N ILE A 507 17.28 -30.31 -7.35
CA ILE A 507 17.68 -30.62 -5.98
C ILE A 507 18.99 -29.92 -5.56
N ASP A 508 19.99 -29.82 -6.45
CA ASP A 508 21.26 -29.15 -6.13
C ASP A 508 21.10 -27.68 -5.73
N ILE A 509 20.16 -26.98 -6.36
CA ILE A 509 19.86 -25.57 -6.07
C ILE A 509 19.13 -25.48 -4.72
N PHE A 510 18.14 -26.34 -4.48
CA PHE A 510 17.46 -26.41 -3.18
C PHE A 510 18.43 -26.71 -2.04
N ASP A 511 19.31 -27.70 -2.21
CA ASP A 511 20.33 -28.07 -1.23
C ASP A 511 21.31 -26.92 -0.95
N ALA A 512 21.69 -26.16 -1.98
CA ALA A 512 22.52 -24.98 -1.80
C ALA A 512 21.83 -23.92 -0.91
N MET A 513 20.53 -23.71 -1.08
CA MET A 513 19.75 -22.74 -0.31
C MET A 513 19.58 -23.13 1.16
N ILE A 514 19.51 -24.42 1.49
CA ILE A 514 19.41 -24.92 2.88
C ILE A 514 20.60 -24.45 3.73
N THR A 515 21.79 -24.33 3.13
CA THR A 515 23.01 -23.95 3.83
C THR A 515 23.10 -22.47 4.17
N LEU A 516 22.15 -21.64 3.72
CA LEU A 516 22.20 -20.19 3.91
C LEU A 516 21.68 -19.77 5.29
N PRO A 517 22.50 -19.11 6.11
CA PRO A 517 22.10 -18.73 7.48
C PRO A 517 21.13 -17.56 7.54
N ARG A 518 20.90 -16.85 6.43
CA ARG A 518 20.15 -15.59 6.37
C ARG A 518 19.06 -15.57 5.30
N LEU A 519 18.73 -16.71 4.69
CA LEU A 519 17.71 -16.76 3.64
C LEU A 519 16.32 -16.46 4.21
N HIS A 520 15.85 -15.22 4.01
CA HIS A 520 14.55 -14.75 4.49
C HIS A 520 13.45 -14.93 3.46
N ARG A 521 13.74 -14.79 2.17
CA ARG A 521 12.75 -14.86 1.09
C ARG A 521 13.20 -15.79 -0.03
N LEU A 522 12.29 -16.66 -0.46
CA LEU A 522 12.41 -17.42 -1.69
C LEU A 522 11.19 -17.15 -2.57
N HIS A 523 11.44 -16.69 -3.79
CA HIS A 523 10.41 -16.42 -4.80
C HIS A 523 10.68 -17.26 -6.04
N LEU A 524 9.67 -18.02 -6.48
CA LEU A 524 9.70 -18.81 -7.71
C LEU A 524 8.55 -18.33 -8.60
N ALA A 525 8.86 -17.89 -9.82
CA ALA A 525 7.88 -17.43 -10.78
C ALA A 525 8.03 -18.14 -12.13
N THR A 526 6.96 -18.52 -12.82
CA THR A 526 7.03 -19.09 -14.17
C THR A 526 8.08 -20.21 -14.26
N ILE A 527 7.91 -21.26 -13.46
CA ILE A 527 8.82 -22.41 -13.43
C ILE A 527 8.06 -23.61 -13.99
N ASP A 528 8.59 -24.20 -15.06
CA ASP A 528 7.93 -25.33 -15.72
C ASP A 528 7.95 -26.57 -14.81
N GLU A 529 9.13 -26.96 -14.31
CA GLU A 529 9.32 -28.12 -13.42
C GLU A 529 10.07 -27.74 -12.12
N ILE A 530 9.59 -28.25 -10.98
CA ILE A 530 10.33 -28.18 -9.71
C ILE A 530 10.63 -29.59 -9.24
N SER A 531 11.90 -29.86 -8.87
CA SER A 531 12.26 -31.13 -8.26
C SER A 531 11.48 -31.36 -6.96
N ASP A 532 10.47 -32.24 -6.99
CA ASP A 532 9.65 -32.57 -5.81
C ASP A 532 10.50 -33.10 -4.64
N ALA A 533 11.50 -33.93 -4.93
CA ALA A 533 12.47 -34.37 -3.94
C ALA A 533 13.28 -33.21 -3.33
N GLY A 534 13.70 -32.25 -4.16
CA GLY A 534 14.45 -31.08 -3.73
C GLY A 534 13.64 -30.11 -2.88
N ILE A 535 12.45 -29.72 -3.32
CA ILE A 535 11.59 -28.79 -2.56
C ILE A 535 11.12 -29.39 -1.24
N ARG A 536 10.82 -30.71 -1.21
CA ARG A 536 10.48 -31.40 0.04
C ARG A 536 11.68 -31.48 0.98
N HIS A 537 12.88 -31.75 0.46
CA HIS A 537 14.08 -31.73 1.29
C HIS A 537 14.36 -30.34 1.88
N PHE A 538 14.17 -29.29 1.07
CA PHE A 538 14.24 -27.90 1.51
C PHE A 538 13.25 -27.60 2.63
N PHE A 539 11.95 -27.91 2.45
CA PHE A 539 10.95 -27.71 3.50
C PHE A 539 11.23 -28.54 4.75
N ASN A 540 11.58 -29.82 4.61
CA ASN A 540 11.90 -30.69 5.74
C ASN A 540 13.05 -30.14 6.58
N SER A 541 14.06 -29.56 5.94
CA SER A 541 15.19 -28.95 6.63
C SER A 541 14.77 -27.68 7.40
N HIS A 542 13.94 -26.82 6.79
CA HIS A 542 13.40 -25.64 7.47
C HIS A 542 12.43 -25.99 8.62
N ILE A 543 11.69 -27.09 8.51
CA ILE A 543 10.89 -27.64 9.61
C ILE A 543 11.79 -28.12 10.74
N ALA A 544 12.86 -28.86 10.42
CA ALA A 544 13.82 -29.36 11.40
C ALA A 544 14.56 -28.24 12.16
N PHE A 545 14.79 -27.09 11.52
CA PHE A 545 15.34 -25.90 12.19
C PHE A 545 14.36 -25.25 13.18
N GLY A 546 13.06 -25.52 13.08
CA GLY A 546 12.02 -24.93 13.93
C GLY A 546 12.08 -23.39 13.91
N TYR A 547 12.09 -22.77 15.09
CA TYR A 547 12.19 -21.30 15.23
C TYR A 547 13.53 -20.71 14.79
N SER A 548 14.57 -21.54 14.62
CA SER A 548 15.88 -21.08 14.11
C SER A 548 15.95 -20.99 12.58
N SER A 549 14.94 -21.50 11.87
CA SER A 549 14.84 -21.34 10.42
C SER A 549 14.92 -19.86 10.05
N PRO A 550 15.72 -19.44 9.05
CA PRO A 550 15.80 -18.05 8.62
C PRO A 550 14.64 -17.65 7.70
N LEU A 551 13.90 -18.61 7.14
CA LEU A 551 12.86 -18.36 6.15
C LEU A 551 11.68 -17.58 6.76
N ARG A 552 11.26 -16.50 6.10
CA ARG A 552 10.17 -15.60 6.53
C ARG A 552 9.14 -15.38 5.42
N ALA A 553 9.53 -15.47 4.16
CA ALA A 553 8.67 -15.25 3.01
C ALA A 553 8.88 -16.35 1.97
N PHE A 554 7.77 -16.89 1.46
CA PHE A 554 7.76 -17.85 0.37
C PHE A 554 6.71 -17.44 -0.65
N GLU A 555 7.12 -17.33 -1.91
CA GLU A 555 6.28 -16.77 -2.97
C GLU A 555 6.34 -17.68 -4.20
N LEU A 556 5.17 -18.11 -4.68
CA LEU A 556 5.01 -18.89 -5.90
C LEU A 556 4.08 -18.16 -6.86
N GLU A 557 4.47 -18.09 -8.13
CA GLU A 557 3.68 -17.49 -9.21
C GLU A 557 3.83 -18.33 -10.48
N TYR A 558 2.76 -18.78 -11.12
CA TYR A 558 2.82 -19.61 -12.34
C TYR A 558 3.70 -20.86 -12.16
N ILE A 559 3.33 -21.72 -11.22
CA ILE A 559 4.06 -22.95 -10.91
C ILE A 559 3.16 -24.14 -11.18
N LEU A 560 3.53 -24.95 -12.17
CA LEU A 560 2.70 -26.07 -12.60
C LEU A 560 2.77 -27.24 -11.62
N ASP A 561 3.97 -27.63 -11.17
CA ASP A 561 4.19 -28.95 -10.56
C ASP A 561 4.28 -29.00 -9.01
N LEU A 562 3.79 -27.99 -8.28
CA LEU A 562 3.84 -28.03 -6.81
C LEU A 562 2.87 -29.07 -6.24
N THR A 563 3.40 -30.18 -5.70
CA THR A 563 2.58 -31.28 -5.20
C THR A 563 1.86 -30.97 -3.87
N ASN A 564 0.65 -31.53 -3.68
CA ASN A 564 -0.13 -31.40 -2.44
C ASN A 564 0.65 -31.80 -1.15
N PRO A 565 1.51 -32.84 -1.15
CA PRO A 565 2.36 -33.15 0.01
C PRO A 565 3.41 -32.07 0.30
N ALA A 566 4.06 -31.52 -0.74
CA ALA A 566 5.01 -30.41 -0.56
C ALA A 566 4.32 -29.17 0.03
N LEU A 567 3.12 -28.83 -0.48
CA LEU A 567 2.29 -27.77 0.07
C LEU A 567 1.95 -28.04 1.56
N SER A 568 1.60 -29.27 1.93
CA SER A 568 1.32 -29.63 3.32
C SER A 568 2.55 -29.43 4.24
N MET A 569 3.76 -29.70 3.75
CA MET A 569 5.00 -29.45 4.51
C MET A 569 5.28 -27.97 4.70
N LEU A 570 4.97 -27.13 3.71
CA LEU A 570 5.13 -25.67 3.82
C LEU A 570 4.38 -25.09 5.04
N ALA A 571 3.21 -25.65 5.38
CA ALA A 571 2.44 -25.23 6.56
C ALA A 571 3.12 -25.53 7.91
N ASP A 572 4.09 -26.45 7.96
CA ASP A 572 4.83 -26.78 9.19
C ASP A 572 5.99 -25.81 9.49
N ILE A 573 6.31 -24.90 8.56
CA ILE A 573 7.42 -23.96 8.77
C ILE A 573 6.97 -22.86 9.74
N LEU A 574 7.37 -23.01 11.01
CA LEU A 574 6.94 -22.17 12.15
C LEU A 574 7.33 -20.69 12.04
N THR A 575 8.19 -20.33 11.10
CA THR A 575 8.77 -19.00 10.99
C THR A 575 8.21 -18.15 9.84
N LEU A 576 7.36 -18.74 8.99
CA LEU A 576 6.83 -18.08 7.80
C LEU A 576 5.86 -16.94 8.17
N GLN A 577 6.17 -15.72 7.71
CA GLN A 577 5.39 -14.50 7.95
C GLN A 577 4.64 -14.01 6.71
N TYR A 578 5.13 -14.35 5.52
CA TYR A 578 4.53 -13.98 4.25
C TYR A 578 4.44 -15.20 3.34
N LEU A 579 3.25 -15.46 2.80
CA LEU A 579 3.02 -16.50 1.81
C LEU A 579 2.24 -15.94 0.63
N ARG A 580 2.73 -16.19 -0.58
CA ARG A 580 1.99 -15.93 -1.82
C ARG A 580 1.90 -17.20 -2.65
N LEU A 581 0.68 -17.54 -3.06
CA LEU A 581 0.38 -18.60 -4.01
C LEU A 581 -0.43 -18.00 -5.16
N CYS A 582 0.13 -18.01 -6.36
CA CYS A 582 -0.51 -17.46 -7.54
C CYS A 582 -0.41 -18.45 -8.70
N ASP A 583 -1.54 -18.81 -9.30
CA ASP A 583 -1.60 -19.66 -10.50
C ASP A 583 -0.81 -20.97 -10.34
N CYS A 584 -1.24 -21.80 -9.39
CA CYS A 584 -0.65 -23.13 -9.11
C CYS A 584 -1.64 -24.25 -9.43
N ASP A 585 -1.48 -24.91 -10.58
CA ASP A 585 -2.48 -25.77 -11.21
C ASP A 585 -2.62 -27.17 -10.56
N GLU A 586 -1.53 -27.81 -10.13
CA GLU A 586 -1.56 -29.17 -9.54
C GLU A 586 -2.09 -29.21 -8.09
N ILE A 587 -2.39 -28.03 -7.50
CA ILE A 587 -2.94 -27.95 -6.14
C ILE A 587 -4.44 -28.24 -6.19
N THR A 588 -4.84 -29.36 -5.59
CA THR A 588 -6.26 -29.75 -5.54
C THR A 588 -7.01 -29.02 -4.42
N THR A 589 -8.32 -28.83 -4.56
CA THR A 589 -9.16 -28.25 -3.49
C THR A 589 -9.03 -29.01 -2.16
N SER A 590 -8.93 -30.34 -2.22
CA SER A 590 -8.71 -31.18 -1.03
C SER A 590 -7.34 -30.94 -0.39
N GLY A 591 -6.29 -30.79 -1.21
CA GLY A 591 -4.95 -30.44 -0.74
C GLY A 591 -4.91 -29.07 -0.11
N MET A 592 -5.50 -28.07 -0.77
CA MET A 592 -5.59 -26.69 -0.26
C MET A 592 -6.42 -26.60 1.03
N THR A 593 -7.48 -27.41 1.17
CA THR A 593 -8.26 -27.47 2.41
C THR A 593 -7.43 -28.01 3.57
N ARG A 594 -6.72 -29.14 3.37
CA ARG A 594 -5.83 -29.71 4.40
C ARG A 594 -4.69 -28.76 4.76
N PHE A 595 -4.12 -28.10 3.76
CA PHE A 595 -3.11 -27.07 3.95
C PHE A 595 -3.63 -25.91 4.82
N SER A 596 -4.85 -25.44 4.54
CA SER A 596 -5.49 -24.34 5.28
C SER A 596 -5.83 -24.72 6.72
N GLU A 597 -6.35 -25.94 6.93
CA GLU A 597 -6.61 -26.48 8.28
C GLU A 597 -5.32 -26.55 9.10
N LYS A 598 -4.23 -26.99 8.47
CA LYS A 598 -2.92 -27.05 9.12
C LYS A 598 -2.33 -25.67 9.39
N LEU A 599 -2.44 -24.75 8.45
CA LEU A 599 -2.06 -23.34 8.62
C LEU A 599 -2.85 -22.64 9.72
N SER A 600 -4.09 -23.05 10.03
CA SER A 600 -4.87 -22.47 11.13
C SER A 600 -4.18 -22.56 12.50
N LEU A 601 -3.21 -23.49 12.64
CA LEU A 601 -2.38 -23.66 13.83
C LEU A 601 -1.14 -22.74 13.82
N SER A 602 -0.90 -21.99 12.73
CA SER A 602 0.25 -21.09 12.60
C SER A 602 0.07 -19.83 13.43
N ASN A 603 1.13 -19.50 14.18
CA ASN A 603 1.20 -18.30 15.02
C ASN A 603 2.13 -17.22 14.43
N SER A 604 2.70 -17.45 13.25
CA SER A 604 3.69 -16.55 12.64
C SER A 604 3.26 -15.93 11.32
N LEU A 605 2.24 -16.47 10.63
CA LEU A 605 1.84 -16.00 9.31
C LEU A 605 1.05 -14.68 9.41
N ILE A 606 1.63 -13.60 8.89
CA ILE A 606 1.07 -12.24 8.97
C ILE A 606 0.36 -11.86 7.67
N ASN A 607 0.93 -12.25 6.53
CA ASN A 607 0.47 -11.87 5.20
C ASN A 607 0.22 -13.13 4.36
N LEU A 608 -0.98 -13.22 3.77
CA LEU A 608 -1.34 -14.28 2.84
C LEU A 608 -1.92 -13.68 1.55
N GLU A 609 -1.33 -14.03 0.43
CA GLU A 609 -1.81 -13.65 -0.90
C GLU A 609 -2.18 -14.89 -1.71
N LEU A 610 -3.43 -14.93 -2.19
CA LEU A 610 -3.96 -15.97 -3.07
C LEU A 610 -4.46 -15.31 -4.35
N CYS A 611 -3.94 -15.74 -5.49
CA CYS A 611 -4.28 -15.14 -6.78
C CYS A 611 -4.50 -16.21 -7.86
N LYS A 612 -5.58 -16.15 -8.63
CA LYS A 612 -5.87 -17.09 -9.73
C LYS A 612 -5.71 -18.55 -9.32
N MET A 613 -6.43 -18.96 -8.27
CA MET A 613 -6.35 -20.32 -7.73
C MET A 613 -7.74 -20.96 -7.78
N ASP A 614 -8.02 -21.75 -8.81
CA ASP A 614 -9.33 -22.42 -8.98
C ASP A 614 -9.69 -23.34 -7.81
N CYS A 615 -8.67 -23.90 -7.14
CA CYS A 615 -8.85 -24.78 -6.00
C CYS A 615 -9.36 -24.07 -4.74
N VAL A 616 -9.33 -22.73 -4.68
CA VAL A 616 -9.72 -21.93 -3.52
C VAL A 616 -11.20 -21.57 -3.59
N ASN A 617 -11.97 -22.03 -2.59
CA ASN A 617 -13.40 -21.77 -2.44
C ASN A 617 -13.75 -21.37 -1.00
N ASP A 618 -15.03 -21.12 -0.72
CA ASP A 618 -15.48 -20.69 0.61
C ASP A 618 -15.09 -21.65 1.75
N LYS A 619 -14.97 -22.96 1.50
CA LYS A 619 -14.51 -23.92 2.52
C LYS A 619 -13.04 -23.72 2.86
N VAL A 620 -12.21 -23.50 1.84
CA VAL A 620 -10.79 -23.16 2.00
C VAL A 620 -10.65 -21.85 2.77
N ILE A 621 -11.39 -20.82 2.34
CA ILE A 621 -11.38 -19.50 2.99
C ILE A 621 -11.83 -19.60 4.46
N ARG A 622 -12.87 -20.39 4.76
CA ARG A 622 -13.29 -20.67 6.12
C ARG A 622 -12.19 -21.31 6.97
N ALA A 623 -11.42 -22.25 6.43
CA ALA A 623 -10.31 -22.84 7.16
C ALA A 623 -9.20 -21.80 7.42
N LEU A 624 -8.87 -20.97 6.42
CA LEU A 624 -7.89 -19.88 6.55
C LEU A 624 -8.30 -18.80 7.55
N SER A 625 -9.61 -18.58 7.74
CA SER A 625 -10.11 -17.61 8.72
C SER A 625 -9.72 -17.93 10.18
N GLY A 626 -9.32 -19.18 10.46
CA GLY A 626 -8.87 -19.63 11.78
C GLY A 626 -7.44 -19.24 12.14
N ILE A 627 -6.67 -18.68 11.20
CA ILE A 627 -5.26 -18.29 11.45
C ILE A 627 -5.23 -17.06 12.38
N SER A 628 -4.82 -17.28 13.63
CA SER A 628 -4.84 -16.26 14.69
C SER A 628 -3.83 -15.12 14.48
N SER A 629 -2.78 -15.35 13.68
CA SER A 629 -1.70 -14.39 13.42
C SER A 629 -1.90 -13.53 12.17
N LEU A 630 -2.88 -13.88 11.31
CA LEU A 630 -3.05 -13.29 9.98
C LEU A 630 -3.61 -11.86 10.05
N GLN A 631 -2.82 -10.89 9.60
CA GLN A 631 -3.21 -9.47 9.62
C GLN A 631 -3.61 -8.95 8.23
N HIS A 632 -3.01 -9.48 7.17
CA HIS A 632 -3.27 -9.01 5.81
C HIS A 632 -3.59 -10.20 4.90
N MET A 633 -4.73 -10.13 4.24
CA MET A 633 -5.14 -11.12 3.25
C MET A 633 -5.42 -10.45 1.91
N LYS A 634 -4.84 -10.97 0.84
CA LYS A 634 -5.12 -10.55 -0.53
C LYS A 634 -5.73 -11.70 -1.31
N MET A 635 -6.87 -11.43 -1.93
CA MET A 635 -7.61 -12.35 -2.78
C MET A 635 -7.77 -11.69 -4.13
N MET A 636 -7.20 -12.30 -5.17
CA MET A 636 -7.26 -11.79 -6.52
C MET A 636 -7.72 -12.87 -7.51
N CYS A 637 -8.69 -12.57 -8.37
CA CYS A 637 -9.16 -13.51 -9.39
C CYS A 637 -9.51 -14.90 -8.79
N LEU A 638 -10.23 -14.92 -7.66
CA LEU A 638 -10.69 -16.15 -7.03
C LEU A 638 -12.17 -16.37 -7.36
N ASP A 639 -12.43 -17.05 -8.48
CA ASP A 639 -13.78 -17.14 -9.05
C ASP A 639 -14.74 -18.04 -8.24
N ASN A 640 -14.18 -18.97 -7.46
CA ASN A 640 -14.94 -19.89 -6.61
C ASN A 640 -15.16 -19.38 -5.16
N VAL A 641 -14.76 -18.14 -4.87
CA VAL A 641 -14.98 -17.49 -3.57
C VAL A 641 -16.19 -16.57 -3.66
N THR A 642 -17.19 -16.81 -2.83
CA THR A 642 -18.43 -16.02 -2.78
C THR A 642 -18.46 -15.10 -1.57
N ASP A 643 -19.55 -14.34 -1.45
CA ASP A 643 -19.87 -13.53 -0.27
C ASP A 643 -19.70 -14.32 1.04
N GLN A 644 -20.05 -15.61 1.06
CA GLN A 644 -19.96 -16.44 2.28
C GLN A 644 -18.52 -16.60 2.77
N GLY A 645 -17.55 -16.81 1.87
CA GLY A 645 -16.14 -16.92 2.25
C GLY A 645 -15.62 -15.63 2.88
N VAL A 646 -16.00 -14.48 2.33
CA VAL A 646 -15.62 -13.18 2.91
C VAL A 646 -16.26 -12.94 4.27
N TRP A 647 -17.53 -13.32 4.46
CA TRP A 647 -18.18 -13.26 5.77
C TRP A 647 -17.50 -14.17 6.79
N ASP A 648 -17.11 -15.39 6.38
CA ASP A 648 -16.39 -16.32 7.25
C ASP A 648 -15.07 -15.71 7.75
N ILE A 649 -14.32 -14.99 6.90
CA ILE A 649 -13.13 -14.23 7.32
C ILE A 649 -13.51 -13.14 8.34
N LEU A 650 -14.52 -12.32 8.03
CA LEU A 650 -14.92 -11.17 8.85
C LEU A 650 -15.52 -11.54 10.22
N ASP A 651 -16.04 -12.75 10.36
CA ASP A 651 -16.71 -13.22 11.58
C ASP A 651 -15.83 -14.13 12.43
N ARG A 652 -14.87 -14.86 11.83
CA ARG A 652 -14.00 -15.81 12.55
C ARG A 652 -12.60 -15.27 12.83
N SER A 653 -12.07 -14.40 11.97
CA SER A 653 -10.72 -13.88 12.18
C SER A 653 -10.70 -12.89 13.35
N THR A 654 -9.66 -13.00 14.19
CA THR A 654 -9.48 -12.14 15.38
C THR A 654 -8.40 -11.08 15.19
N SER A 655 -7.59 -11.18 14.14
CA SER A 655 -6.38 -10.37 13.95
C SER A 655 -6.31 -9.63 12.62
N ILE A 656 -7.23 -9.90 11.69
CA ILE A 656 -7.20 -9.28 10.35
C ILE A 656 -7.37 -7.76 10.44
N ARG A 657 -6.49 -7.06 9.72
CA ARG A 657 -6.42 -5.60 9.65
C ARG A 657 -6.71 -5.08 8.24
N SER A 658 -6.36 -5.86 7.23
CA SER A 658 -6.55 -5.50 5.83
C SER A 658 -6.99 -6.70 5.02
N ILE A 659 -8.01 -6.50 4.18
CA ILE A 659 -8.41 -7.46 3.15
C ILE A 659 -8.46 -6.72 1.82
N ASP A 660 -7.70 -7.19 0.84
CA ASP A 660 -7.79 -6.77 -0.56
C ASP A 660 -8.55 -7.85 -1.33
N ILE A 661 -9.66 -7.45 -1.97
CA ILE A 661 -10.50 -8.30 -2.82
C ILE A 661 -10.54 -7.64 -4.19
N SER A 662 -9.87 -8.25 -5.15
CA SER A 662 -9.71 -7.70 -6.50
C SER A 662 -10.11 -8.75 -7.54
N CYS A 663 -10.99 -8.38 -8.47
CA CYS A 663 -11.41 -9.27 -9.57
C CYS A 663 -11.99 -10.63 -9.11
N CYS A 664 -12.58 -10.73 -7.91
CA CYS A 664 -13.33 -11.92 -7.48
C CYS A 664 -14.81 -11.73 -7.87
N PHE A 665 -15.20 -12.20 -9.04
CA PHE A 665 -16.50 -11.87 -9.65
C PHE A 665 -17.72 -12.41 -8.89
N ALA A 666 -17.54 -13.47 -8.09
CA ALA A 666 -18.59 -14.04 -7.26
C ALA A 666 -18.78 -13.32 -5.90
N VAL A 667 -17.94 -12.32 -5.58
CA VAL A 667 -18.09 -11.46 -4.40
C VAL A 667 -18.84 -10.19 -4.79
N SER A 668 -19.96 -9.92 -4.13
CA SER A 668 -20.81 -8.77 -4.39
C SER A 668 -20.18 -7.46 -3.90
N ALA A 669 -20.47 -6.37 -4.62
CA ALA A 669 -20.05 -5.03 -4.21
C ALA A 669 -20.54 -4.65 -2.80
N PHE A 670 -21.70 -5.19 -2.39
CA PHE A 670 -22.25 -5.02 -1.05
C PHE A 670 -21.29 -5.53 0.03
N VAL A 671 -20.74 -6.73 -0.13
CA VAL A 671 -19.81 -7.32 0.84
C VAL A 671 -18.50 -6.54 0.86
N VAL A 672 -17.97 -6.14 -0.30
CA VAL A 672 -16.77 -5.30 -0.40
C VAL A 672 -16.94 -3.98 0.36
N ASP A 673 -18.10 -3.34 0.26
CA ASP A 673 -18.38 -2.11 1.02
C ASP A 673 -18.52 -2.37 2.52
N ARG A 674 -19.01 -3.54 2.93
CA ARG A 674 -19.05 -3.94 4.35
C ARG A 674 -17.66 -4.23 4.91
N VAL A 675 -16.77 -4.85 4.14
CA VAL A 675 -15.35 -5.02 4.49
C VAL A 675 -14.71 -3.66 4.76
N LYS A 676 -14.90 -2.68 3.86
CA LYS A 676 -14.41 -1.30 4.05
C LYS A 676 -14.94 -0.64 5.32
N GLN A 677 -16.20 -0.90 5.68
CA GLN A 677 -16.80 -0.37 6.90
C GLN A 677 -16.28 -1.04 8.18
N LYS A 678 -15.93 -2.33 8.14
CA LYS A 678 -15.41 -3.09 9.30
C LYS A 678 -13.91 -2.83 9.55
N LEU A 679 -13.07 -2.63 8.51
CA LEU A 679 -11.59 -2.62 8.60
C LEU A 679 -10.92 -1.23 8.36
N GLN A 680 -11.36 -0.14 9.01
CA GLN A 680 -10.83 1.21 8.73
C GLN A 680 -9.27 1.31 8.81
N VAL A 681 -8.61 1.32 7.63
CA VAL A 681 -7.45 2.14 7.15
C VAL A 681 -6.61 1.34 6.12
N ARG A 682 -6.96 1.42 4.82
CA ARG A 682 -6.13 1.99 3.73
C ARG A 682 -6.86 1.79 2.39
N LYS A 683 -6.82 2.84 1.60
CA LYS A 683 -7.49 3.00 0.31
C LYS A 683 -6.52 2.54 -0.78
N GLU A 684 -6.69 1.34 -1.33
CA GLU A 684 -6.22 0.98 -2.68
C GLU A 684 -7.21 -0.01 -3.29
N LEU A 685 -8.34 0.49 -3.79
CA LEU A 685 -9.00 -0.18 -4.92
C LEU A 685 -8.30 0.34 -6.16
N ARG A 686 -7.31 -0.41 -6.65
CA ARG A 686 -6.95 -0.28 -8.07
C ARG A 686 -7.92 -1.15 -8.82
N ASN A 687 -8.74 -0.54 -9.67
CA ASN A 687 -9.22 -1.27 -10.83
C ASN A 687 -7.97 -1.62 -11.64
N CYS A 688 -7.43 -2.81 -11.42
CA CYS A 688 -6.60 -3.39 -12.45
C CYS A 688 -7.56 -3.70 -13.59
N GLU A 689 -7.47 -2.89 -14.65
CA GLU A 689 -7.65 -3.46 -15.97
C GLU A 689 -6.64 -4.61 -16.04
N CYS A 690 -7.09 -5.83 -15.74
CA CYS A 690 -6.43 -7.01 -16.29
C CYS A 690 -6.55 -6.80 -17.79
N SER A 691 -5.52 -6.21 -18.38
CA SER A 691 -5.28 -6.31 -19.80
C SER A 691 -5.31 -7.80 -20.09
N THR A 692 -6.37 -8.23 -20.75
CA THR A 692 -6.35 -9.37 -21.64
C THR A 692 -5.27 -9.11 -22.68
N THR A 693 -4.01 -9.25 -22.30
CA THR A 693 -2.93 -9.61 -23.20
C THR A 693 -2.74 -11.10 -23.06
N THR A 694 -3.79 -11.85 -23.36
CA THR A 694 -3.63 -13.02 -24.20
C THR A 694 -3.13 -12.47 -25.53
N ASP A 695 -1.82 -12.42 -25.71
CA ASP A 695 -1.25 -12.54 -27.04
C ASP A 695 -1.05 -14.04 -27.28
N PRO A 696 -1.98 -14.74 -27.96
CA PRO A 696 -1.87 -16.16 -28.27
C PRO A 696 -0.80 -16.47 -29.35
N SER A 697 0.17 -15.57 -29.60
CA SER A 697 1.19 -15.74 -30.66
C SER A 697 2.58 -16.19 -30.19
N ARG A 698 2.75 -16.61 -28.93
CA ARG A 698 4.00 -17.22 -28.46
C ARG A 698 3.76 -18.49 -27.65
N ILE A 699 3.43 -19.56 -28.38
CA ILE A 699 3.86 -20.93 -28.08
C ILE A 699 5.31 -21.06 -28.56
#